data_AF-A0A6P2BYZ8-F1
#
_entry.id   AF-A0A6P2BYZ8-F1
#
_cell.length_a   1.000
_cell.length_b   1.000
_cell.length_c   1.000
_cell.angle_alpha   90.00
_cell.angle_beta   90.00
_cell.angle_gamma   90.00
#
_symmetry.space_group_name_H-M   'P 1'
#
loop_
_entity.id
_entity.type
_entity.pdbx_description
1 polymer ?
#
loop_
_entity_poly.entity_id
_entity_poly.type
_entity_poly.pdbx_seq_one_letter_code
_entity_poly.pdbx_strand_id
1 'polypeptide(L)'
;MRTPPADGPDLATVTAARDGHPRALAALAAASLPLVYNIVGRAMNGHSDTDDVVQETMLRAVRGVGELRDPAAFRSWLVAIAIRQVRDSYRDRLARPPAVESDVPVPDFTDQTVERLGLSGQRLETAEATRWLDDEDRPVLALWWQEAAGQLARAELAAGLGISPAHAAVRVARMKERLLTSRMVVHALRRVPQCAAVAVIVAGWDGEPSPLWRKRLARHVRDCAWCLAGTADMIPAERLLGGLPLLAVPAGLAGRVLATSGGPWTPGHPAQPGYPGHAGYSGQPGHAGGPGYPTPGQPAYGVSAPGTGQGTPGQGAAGHVTGGIRAARHARHVRMLSKGALSVQPKLVAVSLAVVTCAAGGTYAVAKTHHTAAPAAMATVAASPHVLRPVPLVTHSARVIPSATHSSKPPAPSKTASPSPAHSKTSPPASTPPAVTLTSQRKGVSTWNFTGAQQALAESGASWYYNWGSAPNGITAPSGVSYVPMIWGAASVTDATMAQVRDEGKILLGFNEPDMAGQANMTPAQALALWPKLQATGMTLGSPAVATGAATAGGWLDQFMTGAKQDGYRVDFIAVHWYGGDFRTGPAVQELQSYLQAIYDRYHLPIWLTEFALTSYSGGTASFPTEAQQAAFLTAATTMLDGLPYVQRYAWFALPTSSGSGTTGLFDPGPSATQVGRAFESAR
;
A
#
# COMPACT_ATOMS: atom_id res chain seq x y z
N MET A 1 13.18 20.81 17.17
CA MET A 1 11.85 21.36 16.81
C MET A 1 11.02 20.23 16.18
N ARG A 2 9.68 20.35 16.15
CA ARG A 2 8.85 19.55 15.23
C ARG A 2 8.67 20.34 13.94
N THR A 3 8.66 19.67 12.80
CA THR A 3 8.21 20.23 11.52
C THR A 3 6.77 20.75 11.67
N PRO A 4 6.38 21.88 11.05
CA PRO A 4 4.97 22.20 10.89
C PRO A 4 4.25 21.06 10.13
N PRO A 5 2.94 20.86 10.35
CA PRO A 5 2.19 19.87 9.59
C PRO A 5 2.11 20.24 8.11
N ALA A 6 1.98 19.23 7.24
CA ALA A 6 1.99 19.40 5.80
C ALA A 6 0.83 20.28 5.28
N ASP A 7 1.02 20.86 4.10
CA ASP A 7 0.25 21.98 3.54
C ASP A 7 -1.27 21.82 3.65
N GLY A 8 -1.84 22.55 4.60
CA GLY A 8 -3.28 22.84 4.61
C GLY A 8 -3.62 23.97 3.64
N PRO A 9 -4.92 24.18 3.34
CA PRO A 9 -5.36 25.35 2.60
C PRO A 9 -4.90 26.63 3.32
N ASP A 10 -4.31 27.56 2.57
CA ASP A 10 -3.76 28.78 3.14
C ASP A 10 -4.85 29.75 3.65
N LEU A 11 -4.46 30.67 4.53
CA LEU A 11 -5.40 31.57 5.20
C LEU A 11 -6.14 32.52 4.22
N ALA A 12 -5.54 32.88 3.08
CA ALA A 12 -6.19 33.70 2.07
C ALA A 12 -7.21 32.89 1.27
N THR A 13 -6.89 31.63 0.91
CA THR A 13 -7.84 30.69 0.30
C THR A 13 -9.04 30.42 1.22
N VAL A 14 -8.81 30.18 2.52
CA VAL A 14 -9.91 30.02 3.49
C VAL A 14 -10.76 31.29 3.59
N THR A 15 -10.13 32.47 3.67
CA THR A 15 -10.84 33.76 3.79
C THR A 15 -11.68 34.03 2.55
N ALA A 16 -11.09 33.89 1.35
CA ALA A 16 -11.81 34.08 0.09
C ALA A 16 -12.94 33.06 -0.12
N ALA A 17 -12.82 31.83 0.42
CA ALA A 17 -13.88 30.84 0.39
C ALA A 17 -15.04 31.19 1.35
N ARG A 18 -14.74 31.63 2.58
CA ARG A 18 -15.75 32.18 3.52
C ARG A 18 -16.49 33.36 2.89
N ASP A 19 -15.75 34.25 2.22
CA ASP A 19 -16.28 35.45 1.57
C ASP A 19 -16.99 35.15 0.22
N GLY A 20 -17.19 33.85 -0.11
CA GLY A 20 -18.09 33.37 -1.16
C GLY A 20 -17.47 33.17 -2.54
N HIS A 21 -16.15 33.32 -2.72
CA HIS A 21 -15.53 33.19 -4.04
C HIS A 21 -15.51 31.72 -4.54
N PRO A 22 -16.18 31.37 -5.66
CA PRO A 22 -16.35 29.96 -6.07
C PRO A 22 -15.04 29.22 -6.37
N ARG A 23 -14.03 29.91 -6.91
CA ARG A 23 -12.70 29.33 -7.14
C ARG A 23 -11.98 28.99 -5.83
N ALA A 24 -12.14 29.83 -4.80
CA ALA A 24 -11.56 29.59 -3.48
C ALA A 24 -12.30 28.45 -2.76
N LEU A 25 -13.64 28.38 -2.86
CA LEU A 25 -14.44 27.25 -2.36
C LEU A 25 -14.01 25.91 -2.99
N ALA A 26 -13.83 25.87 -4.31
CA ALA A 26 -13.36 24.67 -5.02
C ALA A 26 -11.92 24.27 -4.63
N ALA A 27 -11.00 25.23 -4.52
CA ALA A 27 -9.63 24.97 -4.08
C ALA A 27 -9.57 24.50 -2.61
N LEU A 28 -10.36 25.13 -1.73
CA LEU A 28 -10.50 24.75 -0.33
C LEU A 28 -11.04 23.32 -0.18
N ALA A 29 -12.06 22.96 -0.97
CA ALA A 29 -12.60 21.61 -1.00
C ALA A 29 -11.56 20.59 -1.50
N ALA A 30 -10.83 20.89 -2.58
CA ALA A 30 -9.78 20.04 -3.13
C ALA A 30 -8.65 19.77 -2.13
N ALA A 31 -8.15 20.81 -1.46
CA ALA A 31 -7.08 20.69 -0.45
C ALA A 31 -7.54 19.96 0.83
N SER A 32 -8.82 20.10 1.19
CA SER A 32 -9.38 19.53 2.43
C SER A 32 -9.78 18.04 2.30
N LEU A 33 -10.20 17.63 1.10
CA LEU A 33 -10.80 16.31 0.87
C LEU A 33 -9.88 15.12 1.22
N PRO A 34 -8.56 15.09 0.91
CA PRO A 34 -7.69 13.98 1.29
C PRO A 34 -7.60 13.77 2.81
N LEU A 35 -7.55 14.86 3.59
CA LEU A 35 -7.52 14.81 5.05
C LEU A 35 -8.84 14.26 5.60
N VAL A 36 -9.98 14.71 5.07
CA VAL A 36 -11.31 14.23 5.46
C VAL A 36 -11.48 12.74 5.14
N TYR A 37 -11.16 12.30 3.92
CA TYR A 37 -11.21 10.89 3.50
C TYR A 37 -10.39 9.99 4.43
N ASN A 38 -9.18 10.43 4.81
CA ASN A 38 -8.28 9.68 5.68
C ASN A 38 -8.66 9.70 7.17
N ILE A 39 -9.48 10.66 7.62
CA ILE A 39 -10.07 10.64 8.97
C ILE A 39 -11.33 9.77 8.98
N VAL A 40 -12.26 9.98 8.05
CA VAL A 40 -13.54 9.26 8.02
C VAL A 40 -13.31 7.78 7.73
N GLY A 41 -12.57 7.43 6.68
CA GLY A 41 -12.36 6.02 6.31
C GLY A 41 -11.66 5.21 7.42
N ARG A 42 -10.68 5.80 8.12
CA ARG A 42 -10.01 5.14 9.26
C ARG A 42 -10.90 5.05 10.50
N ALA A 43 -11.82 5.99 10.69
CA ALA A 43 -12.77 5.94 11.81
C ALA A 43 -13.97 5.00 11.55
N MET A 44 -14.39 4.85 10.29
CA MET A 44 -15.47 3.95 9.84
C MET A 44 -14.97 2.52 9.50
N ASN A 45 -13.65 2.32 9.46
CA ASN A 45 -12.98 1.06 9.06
C ASN A 45 -13.56 0.44 7.77
N GLY A 46 -13.67 1.22 6.70
CA GLY A 46 -14.04 0.72 5.37
C GLY A 46 -15.52 0.36 5.16
N HIS A 47 -16.41 0.73 6.09
CA HIS A 47 -17.86 0.58 5.91
C HIS A 47 -18.36 1.20 4.59
N SER A 48 -19.39 0.62 3.96
CA SER A 48 -20.00 1.09 2.71
C SER A 48 -20.22 2.61 2.67
N ASP A 49 -20.79 3.13 3.74
CA ASP A 49 -21.21 4.52 3.92
C ASP A 49 -20.03 5.51 4.02
N THR A 50 -18.77 5.04 3.99
CA THR A 50 -17.56 5.89 4.10
C THR A 50 -17.55 7.01 3.08
N ASP A 51 -17.85 6.72 1.81
CA ASP A 51 -17.88 7.70 0.73
C ASP A 51 -18.97 8.77 0.96
N ASP A 52 -20.15 8.35 1.44
CA ASP A 52 -21.28 9.25 1.70
C ASP A 52 -21.03 10.13 2.93
N VAL A 53 -20.43 9.58 3.99
CA VAL A 53 -20.02 10.34 5.19
C VAL A 53 -18.92 11.34 4.84
N VAL A 54 -18.00 11.03 3.91
CA VAL A 54 -17.04 12.00 3.36
C VAL A 54 -17.76 13.08 2.54
N GLN A 55 -18.67 12.70 1.65
CA GLN A 55 -19.40 13.65 0.81
C GLN A 55 -20.24 14.62 1.66
N GLU A 56 -21.01 14.14 2.65
CA GLU A 56 -21.81 14.99 3.54
C GLU A 56 -20.93 15.83 4.48
N THR A 57 -19.78 15.31 4.95
CA THR A 57 -18.79 16.12 5.69
C THR A 57 -18.32 17.31 4.86
N MET A 58 -17.99 17.09 3.59
CA MET A 58 -17.53 18.14 2.68
C MET A 58 -18.65 19.11 2.29
N LEU A 59 -19.88 18.63 2.07
CA LEU A 59 -21.04 19.50 1.84
C LEU A 59 -21.33 20.40 3.04
N ARG A 60 -21.22 19.88 4.27
CA ARG A 60 -21.35 20.69 5.50
C ARG A 60 -20.22 21.70 5.64
N ALA A 61 -18.99 21.33 5.30
CA ALA A 61 -17.86 22.27 5.29
C ALA A 61 -18.04 23.40 4.26
N VAL A 62 -18.42 23.07 3.02
CA VAL A 62 -18.63 24.06 1.93
C VAL A 62 -19.82 24.98 2.22
N ARG A 63 -20.91 24.46 2.78
CA ARG A 63 -22.07 25.29 3.18
C ARG A 63 -21.79 26.16 4.40
N GLY A 64 -21.08 25.62 5.40
CA GLY A 64 -20.85 26.28 6.68
C GLY A 64 -19.65 27.23 6.72
N VAL A 65 -18.75 27.22 5.73
CA VAL A 65 -17.50 28.01 5.81
C VAL A 65 -17.76 29.52 5.88
N GLY A 66 -18.85 30.01 5.28
CA GLY A 66 -19.27 31.42 5.39
C GLY A 66 -19.59 31.89 6.81
N GLU A 67 -19.94 30.98 7.72
CA GLU A 67 -20.21 31.27 9.13
C GLU A 67 -18.95 31.18 10.02
N LEU A 68 -17.80 30.83 9.44
CA LEU A 68 -16.55 30.63 10.18
C LEU A 68 -15.97 31.96 10.68
N ARG A 69 -16.19 32.23 11.97
CA ARG A 69 -15.75 33.45 12.68
C ARG A 69 -14.24 33.68 12.62
N ASP A 70 -13.45 32.62 12.69
CA ASP A 70 -11.99 32.65 12.63
C ASP A 70 -11.47 31.72 11.50
N PRO A 71 -11.02 32.28 10.37
CA PRO A 71 -10.40 31.51 9.29
C PRO A 71 -9.21 30.64 9.74
N ALA A 72 -8.43 31.05 10.74
CA ALA A 72 -7.30 30.26 11.23
C ALA A 72 -7.76 28.96 11.94
N ALA A 73 -8.99 28.94 12.47
CA ALA A 73 -9.59 27.76 13.09
C ALA A 73 -10.15 26.74 12.06
N PHE A 74 -10.15 27.03 10.75
CA PHE A 74 -10.81 26.21 9.71
C PHE A 74 -10.50 24.72 9.81
N ARG A 75 -9.22 24.35 9.96
CA ARG A 75 -8.82 22.93 10.03
C ARG A 75 -9.35 22.23 11.29
N SER A 76 -9.31 22.90 12.45
CA SER A 76 -9.90 22.37 13.68
C SER A 76 -11.43 22.21 13.58
N TRP A 77 -12.09 23.16 12.91
CA TRP A 77 -13.53 23.14 12.65
C TRP A 77 -13.93 22.02 11.68
N LEU A 78 -13.23 21.87 10.55
CA LEU A 78 -13.41 20.79 9.58
C LEU A 78 -13.25 19.40 10.22
N VAL A 79 -12.20 19.21 11.01
CA VAL A 79 -11.95 17.95 11.73
C VAL A 79 -13.06 17.66 12.75
N ALA A 80 -13.61 18.69 13.41
CA ALA A 80 -14.77 18.53 14.29
C ALA A 80 -16.07 18.21 13.55
N ILE A 81 -16.27 18.68 12.31
CA ILE A 81 -17.37 18.25 11.44
C ILE A 81 -17.20 16.76 11.08
N ALA A 82 -16.02 16.36 10.60
CA ALA A 82 -15.75 14.96 10.20
C ALA A 82 -16.00 13.97 11.35
N ILE A 83 -15.46 14.25 12.54
CA ILE A 83 -15.66 13.41 13.73
C ILE A 83 -17.12 13.43 14.21
N ARG A 84 -17.86 14.52 13.99
CA ARG A 84 -19.30 14.57 14.23
C ARG A 84 -20.05 13.67 13.24
N GLN A 85 -19.75 13.73 11.94
CA GLN A 85 -20.44 12.91 10.94
C GLN A 85 -20.19 11.40 11.11
N VAL A 86 -18.96 11.01 11.48
CA VAL A 86 -18.67 9.64 11.93
C VAL A 86 -19.56 9.25 13.12
N ARG A 87 -19.61 10.06 14.18
CA ARG A 87 -20.44 9.76 15.38
C ARG A 87 -21.95 9.73 15.08
N ASP A 88 -22.41 10.54 14.14
CA ASP A 88 -23.82 10.60 13.76
C ASP A 88 -24.19 9.36 12.93
N SER A 89 -23.40 9.01 11.91
CA SER A 89 -23.54 7.77 11.13
C SER A 89 -23.54 6.51 12.01
N TYR A 90 -22.66 6.42 13.02
CA TYR A 90 -22.66 5.31 13.97
C TYR A 90 -23.96 5.20 14.79
N ARG A 91 -24.64 6.32 15.13
CA ARG A 91 -25.94 6.27 15.81
C ARG A 91 -27.06 5.86 14.86
N ASP A 92 -27.06 6.40 13.64
CA ASP A 92 -28.07 6.11 12.64
C ASP A 92 -28.01 4.64 12.20
N ARG A 93 -26.80 4.05 12.12
CA ARG A 93 -26.60 2.61 11.91
C ARG A 93 -27.19 1.77 13.05
N LEU A 94 -26.98 2.16 14.31
CA LEU A 94 -27.52 1.45 15.48
C LEU A 94 -29.05 1.58 15.62
N ALA A 95 -29.67 2.58 14.97
CA ALA A 95 -31.12 2.77 14.93
C ALA A 95 -31.80 2.10 13.72
N ARG A 96 -31.04 1.74 12.68
CA ARG A 96 -31.56 1.08 11.47
C ARG A 96 -31.60 -0.45 11.68
N PRO A 97 -32.66 -1.16 11.24
CA PRO A 97 -32.63 -2.62 11.20
C PRO A 97 -31.46 -3.12 10.33
N PRO A 98 -30.88 -4.30 10.61
CA PRO A 98 -29.79 -4.84 9.80
C PRO A 98 -30.24 -4.98 8.35
N ALA A 99 -29.44 -4.43 7.44
CA ALA A 99 -29.62 -4.62 6.01
C ALA A 99 -29.27 -6.08 5.63
N VAL A 100 -29.75 -6.52 4.46
CA VAL A 100 -29.23 -7.75 3.84
C VAL A 100 -27.79 -7.46 3.42
N GLU A 101 -26.83 -8.09 4.09
CA GLU A 101 -25.42 -7.98 3.73
C GLU A 101 -25.17 -8.62 2.36
N SER A 102 -24.20 -8.08 1.62
CA SER A 102 -23.76 -8.66 0.36
C SER A 102 -22.64 -9.66 0.64
N ASP A 103 -22.74 -10.88 0.12
CA ASP A 103 -21.72 -11.94 0.27
C ASP A 103 -20.37 -11.63 -0.41
N VAL A 104 -20.13 -10.39 -0.85
CA VAL A 104 -18.89 -9.92 -1.48
C VAL A 104 -18.04 -9.17 -0.44
N PRO A 105 -16.88 -9.71 -0.01
CA PRO A 105 -16.01 -9.01 0.93
C PRO A 105 -15.48 -7.70 0.33
N VAL A 106 -15.81 -6.57 0.97
CA VAL A 106 -15.29 -5.25 0.59
C VAL A 106 -13.99 -4.99 1.36
N PRO A 107 -12.84 -4.71 0.70
CA PRO A 107 -11.57 -4.43 1.37
C PRO A 107 -11.69 -3.25 2.33
N ASP A 108 -11.32 -3.45 3.60
CA ASP A 108 -11.53 -2.42 4.61
C ASP A 108 -10.53 -1.25 4.45
N PHE A 109 -10.70 -0.18 5.22
CA PHE A 109 -9.79 0.96 5.10
C PHE A 109 -8.34 0.63 5.52
N THR A 110 -8.14 -0.47 6.27
CA THR A 110 -6.82 -0.99 6.62
C THR A 110 -6.19 -1.74 5.44
N ASP A 111 -6.94 -2.54 4.68
CA ASP A 111 -6.47 -3.16 3.43
C ASP A 111 -6.08 -2.10 2.42
N GLN A 112 -6.96 -1.12 2.20
CA GLN A 112 -6.70 0.03 1.32
C GLN A 112 -5.51 0.89 1.81
N THR A 113 -5.19 0.88 3.12
CA THR A 113 -3.98 1.49 3.67
C THR A 113 -2.73 0.65 3.39
N VAL A 114 -2.83 -0.67 3.50
CA VAL A 114 -1.71 -1.60 3.27
C VAL A 114 -1.32 -1.65 1.80
N GLU A 115 -2.30 -1.84 0.91
CA GLU A 115 -2.14 -1.92 -0.54
C GLU A 115 -1.55 -0.62 -1.10
N ARG A 116 -2.28 0.50 -1.00
CA ARG A 116 -1.93 1.76 -1.66
C ARG A 116 -0.70 2.48 -1.08
N LEU A 117 -0.15 2.01 0.05
CA LEU A 117 1.08 2.53 0.65
C LEU A 117 2.20 1.47 0.75
N GLY A 118 2.01 0.28 0.18
CA GLY A 118 3.02 -0.80 0.19
C GLY A 118 3.49 -1.21 1.59
N LEU A 119 2.59 -1.24 2.59
CA LEU A 119 3.01 -1.43 3.99
C LEU A 119 3.50 -2.86 4.24
N SER A 120 4.73 -2.97 4.75
CA SER A 120 5.41 -4.23 5.06
C SER A 120 5.95 -4.28 6.49
N GLY A 121 6.33 -5.47 6.95
CA GLY A 121 6.93 -5.69 8.29
C GLY A 121 6.12 -5.06 9.43
N GLN A 122 6.79 -4.31 10.32
CA GLN A 122 6.12 -3.66 11.45
C GLN A 122 5.11 -2.56 11.02
N ARG A 123 5.19 -2.00 9.81
CA ARG A 123 4.16 -1.08 9.29
C ARG A 123 2.87 -1.83 8.97
N LEU A 124 2.97 -3.00 8.35
CA LEU A 124 1.84 -3.91 8.14
C LEU A 124 1.20 -4.33 9.46
N GLU A 125 2.01 -4.83 10.42
CA GLU A 125 1.51 -5.18 11.76
C GLU A 125 0.79 -4.02 12.46
N THR A 126 1.28 -2.78 12.27
CA THR A 126 0.68 -1.57 12.87
C THR A 126 -0.66 -1.24 12.22
N ALA A 127 -0.80 -1.44 10.91
CA ALA A 127 -2.06 -1.28 10.20
C ALA A 127 -3.08 -2.35 10.64
N GLU A 128 -2.72 -3.64 10.53
CA GLU A 128 -3.59 -4.77 10.92
C GLU A 128 -4.04 -4.70 12.38
N ALA A 129 -3.18 -4.23 13.29
CA ALA A 129 -3.50 -4.04 14.70
C ALA A 129 -4.60 -3.00 14.97
N THR A 130 -4.95 -2.14 13.99
CA THR A 130 -6.05 -1.17 14.15
C THR A 130 -7.43 -1.83 14.15
N ARG A 131 -7.62 -2.91 13.38
CA ARG A 131 -8.88 -3.67 13.32
C ARG A 131 -9.33 -4.15 14.70
N TRP A 132 -8.36 -4.55 15.52
CA TRP A 132 -8.54 -5.07 16.86
C TRP A 132 -8.98 -4.03 17.90
N LEU A 133 -9.10 -2.72 17.59
CA LEU A 133 -9.47 -1.69 18.57
C LEU A 133 -10.98 -1.61 18.83
N ASP A 134 -11.33 -1.06 20.00
CA ASP A 134 -12.74 -0.81 20.39
C ASP A 134 -13.32 0.34 19.53
N ASP A 135 -14.61 0.32 19.17
CA ASP A 135 -15.24 1.39 18.37
C ASP A 135 -15.07 2.79 18.98
N GLU A 136 -15.09 2.90 20.31
CA GLU A 136 -14.84 4.16 21.02
C GLU A 136 -13.46 4.77 20.73
N ASP A 137 -12.48 3.94 20.36
CA ASP A 137 -11.12 4.34 20.03
C ASP A 137 -10.92 4.62 18.54
N ARG A 138 -11.77 4.12 17.63
CA ARG A 138 -11.63 4.35 16.17
C ARG A 138 -11.53 5.85 15.81
N PRO A 139 -12.33 6.77 16.38
CA PRO A 139 -12.15 8.22 16.19
C PRO A 139 -10.87 8.79 16.81
N VAL A 140 -10.33 8.18 17.87
CA VAL A 140 -9.07 8.62 18.51
C VAL A 140 -7.86 8.16 17.70
N LEU A 141 -7.90 6.91 17.22
CA LEU A 141 -6.94 6.34 16.28
C LEU A 141 -6.88 7.19 15.01
N ALA A 142 -8.03 7.49 14.38
CA ALA A 142 -8.08 8.20 13.11
C ALA A 142 -7.33 9.54 13.17
N LEU A 143 -7.56 10.34 14.22
CA LEU A 143 -6.87 11.62 14.41
C LEU A 143 -5.41 11.47 14.85
N TRP A 144 -5.11 10.52 15.73
CA TRP A 144 -3.72 10.28 16.16
C TRP A 144 -2.85 9.74 15.02
N TRP A 145 -3.40 8.95 14.10
CA TRP A 145 -2.70 8.52 12.89
C TRP A 145 -2.28 9.73 12.07
N GLN A 146 -3.17 10.70 11.88
CA GLN A 146 -2.83 11.95 11.18
C GLN A 146 -1.86 12.83 11.99
N GLU A 147 -1.92 12.84 13.33
CA GLU A 147 -0.89 13.52 14.15
C GLU A 147 0.49 12.84 13.98
N ALA A 148 0.54 11.51 13.97
CA ALA A 148 1.77 10.73 13.83
C ALA A 148 2.38 10.85 12.43
N ALA A 149 1.55 10.91 11.39
CA ALA A 149 1.95 11.14 10.00
C ALA A 149 2.39 12.60 9.72
N GLY A 150 2.21 13.54 10.65
CA GLY A 150 2.53 14.95 10.46
C GLY A 150 1.45 15.74 9.69
N GLN A 151 0.22 15.22 9.65
CA GLN A 151 -0.92 15.78 8.93
C GLN A 151 -1.88 16.58 9.85
N LEU A 152 -1.82 16.36 11.17
CA LEU A 152 -2.55 17.15 12.20
C LEU A 152 -1.64 17.58 13.36
N ALA A 153 -2.01 18.69 14.00
CA ALA A 153 -1.50 19.10 15.31
C ALA A 153 -2.37 18.56 16.46
N ARG A 154 -1.78 18.38 17.66
CA ARG A 154 -2.51 17.92 18.87
C ARG A 154 -3.68 18.82 19.26
N ALA A 155 -3.64 20.11 18.94
CA ALA A 155 -4.75 21.04 19.17
C ALA A 155 -5.96 20.71 18.27
N GLU A 156 -5.73 20.45 16.99
CA GLU A 156 -6.75 20.05 16.02
C GLU A 156 -7.39 18.71 16.40
N LEU A 157 -6.58 17.74 16.88
CA LEU A 157 -7.06 16.47 17.43
C LEU A 157 -7.98 16.67 18.65
N ALA A 158 -7.60 17.54 19.58
CA ALA A 158 -8.38 17.82 20.78
C ALA A 158 -9.72 18.52 20.45
N ALA A 159 -9.69 19.51 19.56
CA ALA A 159 -10.87 20.19 19.03
C ALA A 159 -11.80 19.23 18.29
N GLY A 160 -11.25 18.38 17.42
CA GLY A 160 -11.97 17.34 16.69
C GLY A 160 -12.72 16.36 17.59
N LEU A 161 -12.10 15.93 18.68
CA LEU A 161 -12.75 15.08 19.68
C LEU A 161 -13.79 15.82 20.55
N GLY A 162 -13.71 17.15 20.64
CA GLY A 162 -14.55 18.00 21.48
C GLY A 162 -14.13 18.02 22.97
N ILE A 163 -12.82 17.90 23.26
CA ILE A 163 -12.29 17.79 24.63
C ILE A 163 -11.01 18.61 24.81
N SER A 164 -10.61 18.87 26.07
CA SER A 164 -9.38 19.61 26.36
C SER A 164 -8.12 18.85 25.91
N PRO A 165 -7.02 19.54 25.54
CA PRO A 165 -5.77 18.90 25.09
C PRO A 165 -5.18 17.90 26.10
N ALA A 166 -5.34 18.15 27.40
CA ALA A 166 -4.92 17.23 28.46
C ALA A 166 -5.76 15.94 28.45
N HIS A 167 -7.08 16.05 28.30
CA HIS A 167 -7.96 14.87 28.23
C HIS A 167 -7.76 14.09 26.93
N ALA A 168 -7.48 14.79 25.83
CA ALA A 168 -7.11 14.19 24.54
C ALA A 168 -5.80 13.40 24.65
N ALA A 169 -4.78 13.93 25.33
CA ALA A 169 -3.53 13.22 25.58
C ALA A 169 -3.73 11.92 26.38
N VAL A 170 -4.63 11.91 27.38
CA VAL A 170 -4.98 10.70 28.15
C VAL A 170 -5.71 9.68 27.26
N ARG A 171 -6.66 10.10 26.40
CA ARG A 171 -7.33 9.19 25.45
C ARG A 171 -6.35 8.59 24.45
N VAL A 172 -5.48 9.40 23.86
CA VAL A 172 -4.43 8.95 22.93
C VAL A 172 -3.48 7.96 23.61
N ALA A 173 -3.08 8.19 24.86
CA ALA A 173 -2.22 7.25 25.60
C ALA A 173 -2.88 5.88 25.80
N ARG A 174 -4.17 5.83 26.20
CA ARG A 174 -4.92 4.58 26.38
C ARG A 174 -5.15 3.83 25.06
N MET A 175 -5.51 4.55 24.00
CA MET A 175 -5.68 3.99 22.66
C MET A 175 -4.35 3.39 22.14
N LYS A 176 -3.22 4.08 22.36
CA LYS A 176 -1.87 3.56 22.04
C LYS A 176 -1.51 2.29 22.81
N GLU A 177 -1.84 2.21 24.09
CA GLU A 177 -1.60 1.01 24.92
C GLU A 177 -2.39 -0.20 24.38
N ARG A 178 -3.65 0.03 23.98
CA ARG A 178 -4.48 -0.96 23.28
C ARG A 178 -3.90 -1.32 21.91
N LEU A 179 -3.42 -0.36 21.12
CA LEU A 179 -2.82 -0.59 19.80
C LEU A 179 -1.51 -1.38 19.91
N LEU A 180 -0.64 -1.09 20.89
CA LEU A 180 0.56 -1.88 21.17
C LEU A 180 0.18 -3.32 21.54
N THR A 181 -0.83 -3.48 22.40
CA THR A 181 -1.37 -4.80 22.77
C THR A 181 -1.88 -5.57 21.54
N SER A 182 -2.59 -4.89 20.63
CA SER A 182 -3.04 -5.46 19.36
C SER A 182 -1.89 -5.82 18.41
N ARG A 183 -0.84 -5.00 18.32
CA ARG A 183 0.37 -5.30 17.54
C ARG A 183 1.08 -6.56 18.04
N MET A 184 1.19 -6.72 19.36
CA MET A 184 1.74 -7.95 19.96
C MET A 184 0.89 -9.19 19.61
N VAL A 185 -0.43 -9.06 19.53
CA VAL A 185 -1.33 -10.14 19.08
C VAL A 185 -1.13 -10.44 17.59
N VAL A 186 -1.12 -9.43 16.72
CA VAL A 186 -0.88 -9.60 15.28
C VAL A 186 0.47 -10.27 15.02
N HIS A 187 1.55 -9.78 15.64
CA HIS A 187 2.88 -10.37 15.54
C HIS A 187 2.89 -11.86 15.96
N ALA A 188 2.24 -12.19 17.07
CA ALA A 188 2.17 -13.57 17.55
C ALA A 188 1.31 -14.50 16.65
N LEU A 189 0.30 -13.97 15.96
CA LEU A 189 -0.49 -14.71 14.96
C LEU A 189 0.31 -14.95 13.67
N ARG A 190 1.08 -13.94 13.22
CA ARG A 190 1.92 -13.96 12.00
C ARG A 190 3.25 -14.72 12.15
N ARG A 191 3.61 -15.17 13.36
CA ARG A 191 4.86 -15.91 13.60
C ARG A 191 4.90 -17.23 12.83
N VAL A 192 6.04 -17.49 12.19
CA VAL A 192 6.35 -18.76 11.51
C VAL A 192 7.59 -19.37 12.19
N PRO A 193 7.53 -20.64 12.67
CA PRO A 193 6.33 -21.43 12.88
C PRO A 193 5.38 -20.79 13.90
N GLN A 194 4.07 -20.98 13.71
CA GLN A 194 3.06 -20.46 14.63
C GLN A 194 3.13 -21.20 15.97
N CYS A 195 2.85 -20.51 17.07
CA CYS A 195 2.77 -21.16 18.38
C CYS A 195 1.62 -22.17 18.40
N ALA A 196 1.90 -23.45 18.70
CA ALA A 196 0.86 -24.48 18.81
C ALA A 196 -0.25 -24.11 19.83
N ALA A 197 0.09 -23.39 20.90
CA ALA A 197 -0.88 -22.90 21.87
C ALA A 197 -1.73 -21.71 21.34
N VAL A 198 -1.19 -20.87 20.44
CA VAL A 198 -2.00 -19.88 19.69
C VAL A 198 -2.95 -20.60 18.74
N ALA A 199 -2.48 -21.57 17.97
CA ALA A 199 -3.29 -22.37 17.06
C ALA A 199 -4.50 -23.01 17.78
N VAL A 200 -4.28 -23.61 18.96
CA VAL A 200 -5.38 -24.15 19.80
C VAL A 200 -6.32 -23.05 20.33
N ILE A 201 -5.81 -21.86 20.66
CA ILE A 201 -6.65 -20.72 21.08
C ILE A 201 -7.56 -20.24 19.94
N VAL A 202 -7.05 -20.17 18.71
CA VAL A 202 -7.80 -19.68 17.53
C VAL A 202 -8.60 -20.75 16.78
N ALA A 203 -8.50 -22.03 17.16
CA ALA A 203 -9.23 -23.13 16.49
C ALA A 203 -10.76 -23.00 16.51
N GLY A 204 -11.31 -22.12 17.35
CA GLY A 204 -12.73 -21.72 17.36
C GLY A 204 -12.92 -20.21 17.20
N TRP A 205 -12.03 -19.54 16.46
CA TRP A 205 -12.15 -18.13 16.07
C TRP A 205 -12.77 -18.06 14.66
N ASP A 206 -13.73 -17.16 14.50
CA ASP A 206 -14.35 -16.77 13.23
C ASP A 206 -13.38 -16.01 12.29
N GLY A 207 -12.24 -15.55 12.81
CA GLY A 207 -11.27 -14.71 12.10
C GLY A 207 -11.46 -13.22 12.35
N GLU A 208 -12.56 -12.80 12.99
CA GLU A 208 -12.90 -11.40 13.18
C GLU A 208 -12.20 -10.75 14.40
N PRO A 209 -11.38 -9.69 14.21
CA PRO A 209 -10.69 -9.01 15.29
C PRO A 209 -11.64 -8.37 16.33
N SER A 210 -11.76 -8.96 17.51
CA SER A 210 -12.66 -8.47 18.56
C SER A 210 -11.96 -8.12 19.88
N PRO A 211 -12.54 -7.26 20.75
CA PRO A 211 -11.98 -6.95 22.07
C PRO A 211 -11.84 -8.17 22.98
N LEU A 212 -12.71 -9.18 22.80
CA LEU A 212 -12.67 -10.45 23.52
C LEU A 212 -11.48 -11.31 23.04
N TRP A 213 -11.30 -11.44 21.73
CA TRP A 213 -10.19 -12.18 21.13
C TRP A 213 -8.85 -11.50 21.41
N ARG A 214 -8.77 -10.17 21.30
CA ARG A 214 -7.63 -9.34 21.72
C ARG A 214 -7.21 -9.67 23.16
N LYS A 215 -8.16 -9.69 24.09
CA LYS A 215 -7.91 -9.99 25.52
C LYS A 215 -7.51 -11.44 25.78
N ARG A 216 -8.03 -12.40 25.00
CA ARG A 216 -7.68 -13.84 25.09
C ARG A 216 -6.24 -14.07 24.60
N LEU A 217 -5.91 -13.58 23.40
CA LEU A 217 -4.59 -13.72 22.79
C LEU A 217 -3.53 -12.92 23.57
N ALA A 218 -3.79 -11.67 23.94
CA ALA A 218 -2.86 -10.85 24.74
C ALA A 218 -2.63 -11.34 26.18
N ARG A 219 -3.38 -12.35 26.67
CA ARG A 219 -2.97 -13.13 27.84
C ARG A 219 -1.86 -14.09 27.45
N HIS A 220 -2.13 -14.98 26.50
CA HIS A 220 -1.16 -15.97 26.03
C HIS A 220 0.17 -15.35 25.57
N VAL A 221 0.14 -14.24 24.83
CA VAL A 221 1.36 -13.57 24.33
C VAL A 221 2.28 -13.09 25.47
N ARG A 222 1.73 -12.69 26.63
CA ARG A 222 2.53 -12.31 27.80
C ARG A 222 3.04 -13.50 28.60
N ASP A 223 2.31 -14.61 28.58
CA ASP A 223 2.63 -15.82 29.34
C ASP A 223 3.52 -16.80 28.55
N CYS A 224 3.73 -16.58 27.25
CA CYS A 224 4.47 -17.46 26.33
C CYS A 224 5.72 -16.80 25.75
N ALA A 225 6.90 -17.33 26.12
CA ALA A 225 8.20 -16.78 25.70
C ALA A 225 8.39 -16.75 24.16
N TRP A 226 7.82 -17.71 23.40
CA TRP A 226 7.88 -17.70 21.94
C TRP A 226 7.09 -16.55 21.33
N CYS A 227 5.88 -16.27 21.85
CA CYS A 227 5.04 -15.18 21.37
C CYS A 227 5.50 -13.80 21.83
N LEU A 228 6.18 -13.73 22.98
CA LEU A 228 6.75 -12.49 23.54
C LEU A 228 8.11 -12.11 22.90
N ALA A 229 8.83 -13.08 22.33
CA ALA A 229 10.11 -12.81 21.66
C ALA A 229 9.94 -11.82 20.49
N GLY A 230 10.81 -10.81 20.42
CA GLY A 230 10.75 -9.75 19.40
C GLY A 230 9.69 -8.66 19.63
N THR A 231 8.76 -8.81 20.58
CA THR A 231 7.81 -7.72 20.88
C THR A 231 8.46 -6.57 21.67
N ALA A 232 9.60 -6.82 22.33
CA ALA A 232 10.38 -5.80 23.02
C ALA A 232 11.07 -4.82 22.04
N ASP A 233 11.46 -5.33 20.87
CA ASP A 233 12.16 -4.61 19.81
C ASP A 233 11.21 -3.93 18.81
N MET A 234 9.92 -3.85 19.15
CA MET A 234 8.92 -3.16 18.34
C MET A 234 9.18 -1.65 18.31
N ILE A 235 9.39 -1.12 17.10
CA ILE A 235 9.52 0.31 16.84
C ILE A 235 8.21 0.99 17.28
N PRO A 236 8.25 2.10 18.04
CA PRO A 236 7.05 2.83 18.45
C PRO A 236 6.19 3.20 17.23
N ALA A 237 4.87 3.00 17.33
CA ALA A 237 3.97 3.13 16.19
C ALA A 237 4.04 4.53 15.54
N GLU A 238 4.26 5.60 16.30
CA GLU A 238 4.47 6.94 15.75
C GLU A 238 5.65 7.03 14.77
N ARG A 239 6.74 6.29 15.02
CA ARG A 239 7.91 6.28 14.14
C ARG A 239 7.68 5.43 12.89
N LEU A 240 6.80 4.43 12.98
CA LEU A 240 6.36 3.66 11.83
C LEU A 240 5.40 4.47 10.94
N LEU A 241 4.51 5.28 11.53
CA LEU A 241 3.56 6.12 10.81
C LEU A 241 4.13 7.46 10.31
N GLY A 242 5.25 7.92 10.88
CA GLY A 242 5.90 9.17 10.50
C GLY A 242 6.22 9.25 9.01
N GLY A 243 5.78 10.34 8.38
CA GLY A 243 6.01 10.61 6.95
C GLY A 243 5.21 9.75 5.98
N LEU A 244 4.22 8.95 6.44
CA LEU A 244 3.28 8.33 5.53
C LEU A 244 2.39 9.40 4.86
N PRO A 245 2.17 9.35 3.54
CA PRO A 245 1.25 10.26 2.88
C PRO A 245 -0.21 9.90 3.22
N LEU A 246 -1.11 10.84 2.97
CA LEU A 246 -2.55 10.60 2.96
C LEU A 246 -2.90 9.65 1.81
N LEU A 247 -3.82 8.70 2.02
CA LEU A 247 -4.35 7.89 0.92
C LEU A 247 -5.01 8.78 -0.14
N ALA A 248 -4.70 8.50 -1.40
CA ALA A 248 -5.34 9.12 -2.55
C ALA A 248 -6.85 8.86 -2.51
N VAL A 249 -7.62 9.91 -2.80
CA VAL A 249 -9.08 9.89 -2.81
C VAL A 249 -9.56 9.31 -4.14
N PRO A 250 -10.53 8.37 -4.16
CA PRO A 250 -11.08 7.84 -5.40
C PRO A 250 -11.61 8.96 -6.32
N ALA A 251 -11.23 8.92 -7.60
CA ALA A 251 -11.56 10.00 -8.54
C ALA A 251 -13.07 10.27 -8.65
N GLY A 252 -13.91 9.23 -8.54
CA GLY A 252 -15.37 9.36 -8.53
C GLY A 252 -15.94 10.00 -7.26
N LEU A 253 -15.23 9.96 -6.12
CA LEU A 253 -15.60 10.70 -4.91
C LEU A 253 -15.13 12.16 -5.01
N ALA A 254 -13.90 12.39 -5.49
CA ALA A 254 -13.38 13.72 -5.75
C ALA A 254 -14.25 14.50 -6.76
N GLY A 255 -14.68 13.87 -7.85
CA GLY A 255 -15.61 14.46 -8.82
C GLY A 255 -16.94 14.86 -8.21
N ARG A 256 -17.57 14.01 -7.39
CA ARG A 256 -18.83 14.30 -6.68
C ARG A 256 -18.70 15.52 -5.75
N VAL A 257 -17.63 15.59 -4.96
CA VAL A 257 -17.39 16.69 -4.02
C VAL A 257 -17.07 18.01 -4.73
N LEU A 258 -16.24 17.98 -5.77
CA LEU A 258 -15.86 19.19 -6.50
C LEU A 258 -17.00 19.73 -7.38
N ALA A 259 -17.78 18.87 -8.04
CA ALA A 259 -18.95 19.30 -8.82
C ALA A 259 -20.02 19.97 -7.93
N THR A 260 -20.26 19.45 -6.73
CA THR A 260 -21.19 20.05 -5.76
C THR A 260 -20.65 21.34 -5.11
N SER A 261 -19.34 21.57 -5.16
CA SER A 261 -18.69 22.81 -4.67
C SER A 261 -18.68 23.95 -5.71
N GLY A 262 -18.95 23.65 -6.99
CA GLY A 262 -18.88 24.62 -8.10
C GLY A 262 -20.22 25.20 -8.56
N GLY A 263 -21.34 24.85 -7.91
CA GLY A 263 -22.67 25.35 -8.27
C GLY A 263 -22.91 26.83 -7.91
N PRO A 264 -23.95 27.48 -8.45
CA PRO A 264 -24.30 28.85 -8.08
C PRO A 264 -24.60 28.97 -6.59
N TRP A 265 -23.83 29.81 -5.88
CA TRP A 265 -24.04 30.09 -4.46
C TRP A 265 -25.26 31.00 -4.28
N THR A 266 -26.36 30.43 -3.78
CA THR A 266 -27.46 31.20 -3.19
C THR A 266 -27.16 31.40 -1.70
N PRO A 267 -27.12 32.65 -1.19
CA PRO A 267 -26.99 32.90 0.24
C PRO A 267 -28.17 32.30 1.00
N GLY A 268 -27.90 31.36 1.91
CA GLY A 268 -28.93 30.81 2.79
C GLY A 268 -29.45 31.89 3.74
N HIS A 269 -30.76 31.99 3.93
CA HIS A 269 -31.32 32.86 4.95
C HIS A 269 -30.82 32.42 6.35
N PRO A 270 -30.47 33.36 7.24
CA PRO A 270 -29.87 33.03 8.53
C PRO A 270 -30.85 32.27 9.42
N ALA A 271 -30.44 31.08 9.88
CA ALA A 271 -31.17 30.34 10.88
C ALA A 271 -31.11 31.07 12.24
N GLN A 272 -32.27 31.30 12.85
CA GLN A 272 -32.38 31.95 14.17
C GLN A 272 -31.72 31.08 15.27
N PRO A 273 -30.96 31.68 16.21
CA PRO A 273 -30.28 30.93 17.27
C PRO A 273 -31.26 30.50 18.38
N GLY A 274 -31.42 29.18 18.58
CA GLY A 274 -32.34 28.62 19.59
C GLY A 274 -31.67 27.66 20.57
N TYR A 275 -31.64 28.01 21.86
CA TYR A 275 -31.28 27.18 23.02
C TYR A 275 -31.68 27.92 24.32
N PRO A 276 -31.99 27.23 25.44
CA PRO A 276 -32.70 25.95 25.62
C PRO A 276 -34.09 26.15 26.28
N GLY A 277 -34.95 25.13 26.28
CA GLY A 277 -36.25 25.18 26.99
C GLY A 277 -36.81 23.78 27.33
N HIS A 278 -37.55 23.68 28.44
CA HIS A 278 -38.13 22.43 28.94
C HIS A 278 -39.57 22.19 28.45
N ALA A 279 -39.93 20.89 28.34
CA ALA A 279 -41.24 20.27 28.59
C ALA A 279 -42.54 20.88 28.01
N GLY A 280 -43.31 20.04 27.30
CA GLY A 280 -44.71 20.31 26.94
C GLY A 280 -45.41 19.06 26.42
N TYR A 281 -46.55 18.70 27.00
CA TYR A 281 -47.43 17.60 26.56
C TYR A 281 -48.67 18.20 25.84
N SER A 282 -49.52 17.35 25.25
CA SER A 282 -50.75 17.66 24.46
C SER A 282 -50.54 18.10 22.99
N GLY A 283 -51.50 17.87 22.08
CA GLY A 283 -52.68 17.01 22.25
C GLY A 283 -53.85 17.15 21.25
N GLN A 284 -53.66 16.82 19.96
CA GLN A 284 -54.74 16.56 18.97
C GLN A 284 -55.73 17.72 18.66
N PRO A 285 -56.75 17.56 17.78
CA PRO A 285 -56.92 16.67 16.61
C PRO A 285 -57.32 17.40 15.29
N GLY A 286 -57.43 16.66 14.18
CA GLY A 286 -58.06 17.07 12.92
C GLY A 286 -58.50 15.85 12.08
N HIS A 287 -59.60 15.92 11.33
CA HIS A 287 -60.34 14.73 10.83
C HIS A 287 -60.63 14.70 9.31
N ALA A 288 -61.09 13.52 8.86
CA ALA A 288 -61.71 13.14 7.57
C ALA A 288 -60.75 12.79 6.40
N GLY A 289 -61.04 11.77 5.56
CA GLY A 289 -62.15 10.80 5.59
C GLY A 289 -61.99 9.64 4.55
N GLY A 290 -62.71 8.53 4.75
CA GLY A 290 -62.76 7.34 3.85
C GLY A 290 -63.85 7.42 2.75
N PRO A 291 -64.26 6.32 2.07
CA PRO A 291 -64.21 4.88 2.44
C PRO A 291 -63.10 4.09 1.66
N GLY A 292 -63.08 2.75 1.45
CA GLY A 292 -64.08 1.68 1.66
C GLY A 292 -63.51 0.23 1.60
N TYR A 293 -64.31 -0.75 1.16
CA TYR A 293 -64.13 -2.21 1.36
C TYR A 293 -64.75 -3.06 0.21
N PRO A 294 -64.38 -4.36 -0.01
CA PRO A 294 -64.78 -5.51 0.86
C PRO A 294 -63.77 -6.66 1.07
N THR A 295 -64.10 -7.56 2.00
CA THR A 295 -63.37 -8.80 2.43
C THR A 295 -64.25 -10.05 2.31
N PRO A 296 -63.66 -11.27 2.28
CA PRO A 296 -63.70 -12.19 3.45
C PRO A 296 -62.39 -13.00 3.66
N GLY A 297 -62.15 -13.78 4.73
CA GLY A 297 -62.94 -14.15 5.91
C GLY A 297 -62.09 -14.86 7.00
N GLN A 298 -62.70 -15.31 8.10
CA GLN A 298 -62.09 -15.87 9.35
C GLN A 298 -62.63 -17.29 9.66
N PRO A 299 -61.96 -18.17 10.45
CA PRO A 299 -61.94 -18.12 11.94
C PRO A 299 -60.66 -18.75 12.61
N ALA A 300 -60.61 -19.14 13.89
CA ALA A 300 -60.74 -18.38 15.16
C ALA A 300 -60.37 -19.28 16.39
N TYR A 301 -60.23 -18.68 17.58
CA TYR A 301 -60.00 -19.30 18.93
C TYR A 301 -58.59 -19.91 19.20
N GLY A 302 -58.07 -19.97 20.44
CA GLY A 302 -58.62 -19.57 21.76
C GLY A 302 -57.52 -19.31 22.82
N VAL A 303 -57.91 -19.02 24.07
CA VAL A 303 -57.05 -18.42 25.14
C VAL A 303 -57.16 -19.18 26.47
N SER A 304 -56.06 -19.31 27.24
CA SER A 304 -56.06 -19.31 28.74
C SER A 304 -54.64 -19.30 29.37
N ALA A 305 -54.57 -18.74 30.60
CA ALA A 305 -53.49 -18.91 31.60
C ALA A 305 -54.08 -19.76 32.78
N PRO A 306 -53.61 -19.80 34.06
CA PRO A 306 -52.54 -19.07 34.77
C PRO A 306 -51.65 -19.99 35.67
N GLY A 307 -50.92 -19.42 36.65
CA GLY A 307 -50.47 -20.16 37.85
C GLY A 307 -49.19 -19.63 38.53
N THR A 308 -49.25 -19.31 39.83
CA THR A 308 -48.11 -18.91 40.67
C THR A 308 -47.98 -19.80 41.90
N GLY A 309 -46.76 -19.99 42.42
CA GLY A 309 -46.52 -20.71 43.68
C GLY A 309 -45.09 -20.55 44.20
N GLN A 310 -44.94 -20.46 45.53
CA GLN A 310 -43.66 -20.43 46.24
C GLN A 310 -43.48 -21.71 47.07
N GLY A 311 -42.24 -22.17 47.29
CA GLY A 311 -41.95 -23.28 48.19
C GLY A 311 -40.46 -23.62 48.30
N THR A 312 -39.96 -23.71 49.53
CA THR A 312 -38.60 -24.16 49.92
C THR A 312 -38.73 -25.07 51.16
N PRO A 313 -37.68 -25.72 51.70
CA PRO A 313 -36.41 -26.19 51.11
C PRO A 313 -36.23 -27.74 51.29
N GLY A 314 -35.08 -28.31 50.90
CA GLY A 314 -34.75 -29.73 51.18
C GLY A 314 -33.24 -30.02 51.20
N GLN A 315 -32.81 -31.03 51.97
CA GLN A 315 -31.41 -31.45 52.18
C GLN A 315 -31.17 -32.89 51.70
N GLY A 316 -29.92 -33.29 51.42
CA GLY A 316 -29.54 -34.72 51.41
C GLY A 316 -28.27 -35.09 50.62
N ALA A 317 -27.43 -35.96 51.21
CA ALA A 317 -26.30 -36.76 50.65
C ALA A 317 -25.32 -36.09 49.64
N ALA A 318 -24.03 -35.88 49.90
CA ALA A 318 -22.96 -36.75 50.45
C ALA A 318 -22.37 -37.78 49.45
N GLY A 319 -21.07 -37.65 49.16
CA GLY A 319 -20.28 -38.56 48.32
C GLY A 319 -18.81 -38.16 48.30
N HIS A 320 -17.96 -38.84 49.08
CA HIS A 320 -16.57 -38.44 49.35
C HIS A 320 -15.58 -39.59 49.02
N VAL A 321 -14.75 -39.43 47.99
CA VAL A 321 -13.55 -40.24 47.68
C VAL A 321 -12.55 -39.26 47.02
N THR A 322 -11.56 -38.65 47.66
CA THR A 322 -10.32 -39.11 48.36
C THR A 322 -9.14 -39.47 47.43
N GLY A 323 -7.96 -38.91 47.74
CA GLY A 323 -6.73 -38.92 46.91
C GLY A 323 -6.61 -37.65 46.04
N GLY A 324 -5.54 -36.83 46.06
CA GLY A 324 -4.16 -37.00 46.57
C GLY A 324 -3.19 -37.13 45.39
N ILE A 325 -2.09 -36.39 45.24
CA ILE A 325 -1.21 -35.69 46.21
C ILE A 325 -0.80 -34.28 45.71
N ARG A 326 -0.22 -33.47 46.61
CA ARG A 326 0.18 -32.05 46.45
C ARG A 326 1.45 -31.84 45.61
N ALA A 327 1.56 -30.66 44.98
CA ALA A 327 2.80 -29.89 44.88
C ALA A 327 2.48 -28.39 45.00
N ALA A 328 3.30 -27.61 45.72
CA ALA A 328 3.01 -26.22 46.07
C ALA A 328 3.68 -25.20 45.12
N ARG A 329 3.07 -24.01 45.00
CA ARG A 329 3.74 -22.80 44.49
C ARG A 329 3.62 -21.67 45.51
N HIS A 330 4.75 -21.09 45.91
CA HIS A 330 4.76 -19.93 46.80
C HIS A 330 4.24 -18.68 46.08
N ALA A 331 3.19 -18.06 46.61
CA ALA A 331 2.90 -16.66 46.34
C ALA A 331 3.71 -15.78 47.30
N ARG A 332 4.53 -14.87 46.77
CA ARG A 332 5.11 -13.76 47.55
C ARG A 332 4.33 -12.49 47.26
N HIS A 333 3.39 -12.15 48.14
CA HIS A 333 2.90 -10.79 48.23
C HIS A 333 4.02 -9.90 48.78
N VAL A 334 4.33 -8.81 48.08
CA VAL A 334 4.88 -7.60 48.68
C VAL A 334 3.89 -6.48 48.37
N ARG A 335 3.54 -5.71 49.39
CA ARG A 335 2.64 -4.55 49.35
C ARG A 335 3.35 -3.43 50.12
N MET A 336 2.86 -2.20 49.99
CA MET A 336 3.40 -0.97 50.61
C MET A 336 4.70 -0.45 49.94
N LEU A 337 5.00 0.85 49.98
CA LEU A 337 4.29 1.98 50.62
C LEU A 337 4.32 3.23 49.70
N SER A 338 3.66 4.30 50.12
CA SER A 338 3.54 5.57 49.39
C SER A 338 4.09 6.76 50.19
N LYS A 339 4.26 7.90 49.50
CA LYS A 339 4.83 9.19 49.95
C LYS A 339 6.37 9.26 49.96
N GLY A 340 6.86 10.41 49.51
CA GLY A 340 8.28 10.71 49.28
C GLY A 340 8.41 11.90 48.34
N ALA A 341 7.93 13.07 48.76
CA ALA A 341 8.07 14.29 47.98
C ALA A 341 9.46 14.90 48.18
N LEU A 342 10.14 15.28 47.09
CA LEU A 342 11.32 16.13 47.13
C LEU A 342 11.35 17.03 45.89
N SER A 343 11.60 18.32 46.13
CA SER A 343 11.61 19.36 45.11
C SER A 343 13.01 19.61 44.56
N VAL A 344 13.11 19.81 43.25
CA VAL A 344 14.27 20.48 42.62
C VAL A 344 13.74 21.51 41.62
N GLN A 345 13.96 22.79 41.91
CA GLN A 345 13.72 23.91 41.00
C GLN A 345 14.93 24.10 40.06
N PRO A 346 14.77 24.77 38.91
CA PRO A 346 15.74 24.70 37.82
C PRO A 346 16.96 25.60 38.04
N LYS A 347 18.04 25.33 37.30
CA LYS A 347 19.10 26.31 37.06
C LYS A 347 19.06 26.78 35.60
N LEU A 348 19.06 28.09 35.43
CA LEU A 348 19.23 28.72 34.13
C LEU A 348 20.66 28.48 33.61
N VAL A 349 20.78 28.32 32.30
CA VAL A 349 21.93 28.87 31.55
C VAL A 349 21.34 29.70 30.43
N ALA A 350 21.46 31.02 30.56
CA ALA A 350 21.22 31.95 29.47
C ALA A 350 22.58 32.46 29.00
N VAL A 351 22.89 32.27 27.71
CA VAL A 351 23.96 32.99 27.02
C VAL A 351 23.35 33.52 25.74
N SER A 352 23.24 34.84 25.66
CA SER A 352 22.73 35.57 24.50
C SER A 352 23.87 35.93 23.57
N LEU A 353 23.65 35.85 22.26
CA LEU A 353 24.00 36.98 21.39
C LEU A 353 23.10 36.99 20.14
N ALA A 354 22.80 38.19 19.66
CA ALA A 354 22.12 38.42 18.40
C ALA A 354 23.08 39.15 17.45
N VAL A 355 22.93 38.91 16.16
CA VAL A 355 23.36 39.85 15.12
C VAL A 355 22.16 40.10 14.21
N VAL A 356 21.86 41.38 14.00
CA VAL A 356 20.80 41.87 13.11
C VAL A 356 21.45 42.85 12.15
N THR A 357 21.30 42.65 10.84
CA THR A 357 20.92 43.72 9.88
C THR A 357 20.80 43.21 8.43
N CYS A 358 19.70 43.61 7.81
CA CYS A 358 19.57 44.15 6.45
C CYS A 358 20.50 43.67 5.31
N ALA A 359 19.88 43.06 4.30
CA ALA A 359 20.03 43.52 2.91
C ALA A 359 18.63 43.61 2.27
N ALA A 360 18.33 44.71 1.59
CA ALA A 360 17.07 44.94 0.88
C ALA A 360 17.35 45.57 -0.49
N GLY A 361 16.40 45.41 -1.42
CA GLY A 361 16.51 45.95 -2.79
C GLY A 361 16.80 44.87 -3.82
N GLY A 362 15.93 44.77 -4.83
CA GLY A 362 16.01 43.73 -5.87
C GLY A 362 14.83 43.72 -6.86
N THR A 363 14.03 44.79 -6.90
CA THR A 363 12.93 44.92 -7.87
C THR A 363 13.48 45.23 -9.25
N TYR A 364 13.34 44.31 -10.20
CA TYR A 364 13.43 44.61 -11.62
C TYR A 364 12.16 44.14 -12.33
N ALA A 365 11.37 45.11 -12.80
CA ALA A 365 10.22 44.85 -13.65
C ALA A 365 10.67 44.82 -15.12
N VAL A 366 10.30 43.78 -15.85
CA VAL A 366 10.32 43.77 -17.32
C VAL A 366 8.91 43.44 -17.80
N ALA A 367 8.12 44.47 -18.07
CA ALA A 367 6.86 44.30 -18.76
C ALA A 367 7.13 44.18 -20.27
N LYS A 368 6.69 43.09 -20.89
CA LYS A 368 6.41 43.05 -22.33
C LYS A 368 5.03 42.47 -22.56
N THR A 369 4.08 43.37 -22.76
CA THR A 369 2.73 43.09 -23.28
C THR A 369 2.80 42.65 -24.74
N HIS A 370 2.14 41.56 -25.11
CA HIS A 370 1.53 41.43 -26.43
C HIS A 370 0.23 40.60 -26.39
N HIS A 371 -0.84 41.27 -26.82
CA HIS A 371 -2.08 40.79 -27.43
C HIS A 371 -2.73 39.46 -26.96
N THR A 372 -3.82 39.67 -26.22
CA THR A 372 -5.08 38.91 -26.30
C THR A 372 -5.41 38.31 -27.67
N ALA A 373 -5.66 36.99 -27.72
CA ALA A 373 -6.43 36.36 -28.80
C ALA A 373 -7.10 35.06 -28.34
N ALA A 374 -8.41 35.10 -28.11
CA ALA A 374 -9.32 33.95 -27.99
C ALA A 374 -10.78 34.43 -28.14
N PRO A 375 -11.75 33.58 -28.52
CA PRO A 375 -11.63 32.17 -28.94
C PRO A 375 -11.96 31.96 -30.44
N ALA A 376 -11.67 30.75 -30.94
CA ALA A 376 -12.30 30.21 -32.14
C ALA A 376 -12.77 28.78 -31.84
N ALA A 377 -14.07 28.52 -31.89
CA ALA A 377 -14.64 27.20 -31.69
C ALA A 377 -14.95 26.54 -33.05
N MET A 378 -14.51 25.30 -33.25
CA MET A 378 -14.96 24.48 -34.37
C MET A 378 -15.23 23.02 -33.96
N ALA A 379 -16.44 22.58 -34.33
CA ALA A 379 -16.85 21.21 -34.61
C ALA A 379 -16.31 20.06 -33.72
N THR A 380 -17.16 19.61 -32.79
CA THR A 380 -17.24 18.19 -32.46
C THR A 380 -17.65 17.40 -33.70
N VAL A 381 -16.78 16.54 -34.23
CA VAL A 381 -17.13 15.54 -35.25
C VAL A 381 -17.32 14.19 -34.56
N ALA A 382 -18.56 13.71 -34.51
CA ALA A 382 -18.87 12.37 -34.02
C ALA A 382 -18.60 11.34 -35.13
N ALA A 383 -17.72 10.38 -34.87
CA ALA A 383 -17.45 9.26 -35.77
C ALA A 383 -18.16 7.99 -35.27
N SER A 384 -19.27 7.64 -35.93
CA SER A 384 -19.97 6.36 -35.71
C SER A 384 -19.16 5.17 -36.27
N PRO A 385 -19.28 3.96 -35.68
CA PRO A 385 -18.41 2.83 -36.03
C PRO A 385 -18.79 2.18 -37.37
N HIS A 386 -17.82 2.05 -38.28
CA HIS A 386 -17.95 1.21 -39.47
C HIS A 386 -17.46 -0.21 -39.21
N VAL A 387 -18.39 -1.17 -39.22
CA VAL A 387 -18.10 -2.60 -39.18
C VAL A 387 -17.66 -3.07 -40.57
N LEU A 388 -16.51 -3.74 -40.66
CA LEU A 388 -16.09 -4.50 -41.84
C LEU A 388 -15.88 -5.97 -41.48
N ARG A 389 -16.34 -6.86 -42.36
CA ARG A 389 -16.33 -8.33 -42.17
C ARG A 389 -15.09 -8.94 -42.84
N PRO A 390 -14.57 -10.09 -42.35
CA PRO A 390 -13.37 -10.71 -42.89
C PRO A 390 -13.59 -11.35 -44.27
N VAL A 391 -12.49 -11.49 -45.02
CA VAL A 391 -12.39 -12.20 -46.31
C VAL A 391 -11.29 -13.27 -46.17
N PRO A 392 -11.48 -14.52 -46.64
CA PRO A 392 -10.58 -15.63 -46.33
C PRO A 392 -9.34 -15.68 -47.23
N LEU A 393 -8.25 -16.27 -46.70
CA LEU A 393 -7.05 -16.61 -47.48
C LEU A 393 -7.15 -18.05 -48.01
N VAL A 394 -6.95 -18.23 -49.31
CA VAL A 394 -6.99 -19.55 -49.99
C VAL A 394 -5.58 -20.12 -50.11
N THR A 395 -5.45 -21.44 -49.95
CA THR A 395 -4.19 -22.18 -50.06
C THR A 395 -3.94 -22.64 -51.50
N HIS A 396 -2.68 -22.59 -51.95
CA HIS A 396 -2.19 -23.41 -53.06
C HIS A 396 -0.76 -23.90 -52.81
N SER A 397 -0.52 -25.16 -53.18
CA SER A 397 0.78 -25.83 -53.14
C SER A 397 1.33 -25.99 -54.56
N ALA A 398 2.65 -25.90 -54.72
CA ALA A 398 3.34 -26.33 -55.94
C ALA A 398 4.67 -27.01 -55.58
N ARG A 399 5.12 -27.93 -56.44
CA ARG A 399 6.31 -28.78 -56.25
C ARG A 399 6.92 -29.10 -57.61
N VAL A 400 8.21 -29.47 -57.61
CA VAL A 400 8.92 -30.41 -58.52
C VAL A 400 10.24 -29.85 -59.10
N ILE A 401 11.30 -30.57 -58.73
CA ILE A 401 12.70 -30.59 -59.19
C ILE A 401 12.78 -31.26 -60.59
N PRO A 402 13.86 -31.17 -61.43
CA PRO A 402 15.13 -31.84 -61.08
C PRO A 402 16.45 -31.37 -61.75
N SER A 403 17.58 -31.83 -61.18
CA SER A 403 18.67 -32.48 -61.94
C SER A 403 19.53 -33.34 -60.99
N ALA A 404 20.22 -34.34 -61.53
CA ALA A 404 21.02 -35.34 -60.79
C ALA A 404 22.53 -35.18 -61.10
N THR A 405 23.50 -35.94 -60.55
CA THR A 405 23.52 -37.21 -59.78
C THR A 405 24.62 -37.09 -58.68
N HIS A 406 25.23 -38.09 -58.00
CA HIS A 406 25.28 -39.55 -58.10
C HIS A 406 25.49 -40.26 -56.72
N SER A 407 26.21 -41.40 -56.71
CA SER A 407 26.47 -42.31 -55.59
C SER A 407 27.90 -42.12 -55.03
N SER A 408 28.34 -42.63 -53.86
CA SER A 408 28.13 -43.99 -53.30
C SER A 408 28.40 -44.12 -51.79
N LYS A 409 28.21 -45.33 -51.23
CA LYS A 409 28.20 -45.68 -49.78
C LYS A 409 29.58 -46.14 -49.22
N PRO A 410 29.76 -46.23 -47.87
CA PRO A 410 31.02 -46.59 -47.20
C PRO A 410 31.05 -48.03 -46.63
N PRO A 411 32.20 -48.44 -46.04
CA PRO A 411 32.22 -49.38 -44.92
C PRO A 411 33.09 -48.93 -43.72
N ALA A 412 33.00 -49.68 -42.62
CA ALA A 412 33.88 -49.70 -41.43
C ALA A 412 33.99 -51.18 -40.96
N PRO A 413 34.57 -51.58 -39.80
CA PRO A 413 35.48 -50.92 -38.84
C PRO A 413 36.74 -51.82 -38.55
N SER A 414 37.37 -51.72 -37.34
CA SER A 414 38.41 -52.62 -36.73
C SER A 414 39.90 -52.21 -36.97
N LYS A 415 40.90 -52.51 -36.10
CA LYS A 415 40.95 -53.21 -34.77
C LYS A 415 42.30 -52.95 -34.03
N THR A 416 42.29 -52.87 -32.69
CA THR A 416 43.35 -53.21 -31.67
C THR A 416 44.84 -52.77 -31.86
N ALA A 417 45.74 -52.73 -30.86
CA ALA A 417 45.92 -53.57 -29.66
C ALA A 417 46.48 -52.84 -28.42
N SER A 418 46.68 -53.57 -27.31
CA SER A 418 47.22 -53.07 -26.03
C SER A 418 48.38 -53.95 -25.52
N PRO A 419 49.11 -53.51 -24.48
CA PRO A 419 49.71 -54.38 -23.48
C PRO A 419 48.95 -54.28 -22.13
N SER A 420 49.37 -55.08 -21.13
CA SER A 420 48.63 -55.41 -19.89
C SER A 420 49.55 -55.29 -18.62
N PRO A 421 49.16 -55.65 -17.37
CA PRO A 421 49.33 -54.71 -16.25
C PRO A 421 50.15 -55.22 -15.05
N ALA A 422 50.32 -54.37 -14.03
CA ALA A 422 50.77 -54.74 -12.69
C ALA A 422 49.98 -53.97 -11.61
N HIS A 423 49.76 -54.58 -10.44
CA HIS A 423 48.88 -54.05 -9.39
C HIS A 423 49.58 -53.04 -8.46
N SER A 424 48.85 -52.01 -8.02
CA SER A 424 49.05 -51.37 -6.71
C SER A 424 47.78 -50.69 -6.19
N LYS A 425 47.75 -50.46 -4.87
CA LYS A 425 46.53 -50.34 -4.07
C LYS A 425 45.84 -48.97 -4.15
N THR A 426 44.54 -49.03 -3.94
CA THR A 426 43.53 -47.99 -3.72
C THR A 426 44.00 -46.71 -3.02
N SER A 427 43.55 -45.56 -3.55
CA SER A 427 43.31 -44.32 -2.79
C SER A 427 42.06 -43.65 -3.40
N PRO A 428 41.16 -43.07 -2.60
CA PRO A 428 40.01 -42.35 -3.15
C PRO A 428 40.47 -41.06 -3.82
N PRO A 429 39.93 -40.69 -5.00
CA PRO A 429 40.18 -39.38 -5.59
C PRO A 429 39.62 -38.28 -4.67
N ALA A 430 40.39 -37.21 -4.48
CA ALA A 430 39.93 -36.07 -3.68
C ALA A 430 38.69 -35.43 -4.30
N SER A 431 37.75 -35.00 -3.46
CA SER A 431 36.52 -34.34 -3.89
C SER A 431 36.85 -33.05 -4.64
N THR A 432 36.65 -33.04 -5.96
CA THR A 432 36.63 -31.79 -6.73
C THR A 432 35.58 -30.87 -6.12
N PRO A 433 35.90 -29.61 -5.77
CA PRO A 433 34.88 -28.66 -5.36
C PRO A 433 33.86 -28.52 -6.51
N PRO A 434 32.55 -28.37 -6.22
CA PRO A 434 31.55 -28.23 -7.27
C PRO A 434 31.91 -27.05 -8.16
N ALA A 435 31.85 -27.26 -9.48
CA ALA A 435 32.15 -26.21 -10.44
C ALA A 435 31.21 -25.02 -10.19
N VAL A 436 31.80 -23.84 -9.99
CA VAL A 436 31.02 -22.60 -9.83
C VAL A 436 30.29 -22.35 -11.15
N THR A 437 28.98 -22.62 -11.16
CA THR A 437 28.11 -22.33 -12.30
C THR A 437 28.22 -20.84 -12.62
N LEU A 438 28.76 -20.51 -13.79
CA LEU A 438 28.76 -19.13 -14.29
C LEU A 438 27.32 -18.75 -14.58
N THR A 439 26.73 -17.97 -13.68
CA THR A 439 25.38 -17.43 -13.83
C THR A 439 25.38 -16.33 -14.89
N SER A 440 24.31 -16.29 -15.69
CA SER A 440 24.09 -15.26 -16.70
C SER A 440 24.20 -13.89 -16.06
N GLN A 441 25.09 -13.06 -16.62
CA GLN A 441 25.27 -11.65 -16.23
C GLN A 441 24.02 -10.80 -16.54
N ARG A 442 23.00 -11.40 -17.18
CA ARG A 442 21.66 -10.86 -17.38
C ARG A 442 20.74 -11.09 -16.17
N LYS A 443 20.82 -12.28 -15.55
CA LYS A 443 19.89 -12.75 -14.52
C LYS A 443 20.09 -12.00 -13.21
N GLY A 444 19.08 -11.25 -12.79
CA GLY A 444 19.00 -10.57 -11.50
C GLY A 444 17.64 -10.70 -10.85
N VAL A 445 17.43 -9.98 -9.75
CA VAL A 445 16.19 -10.05 -8.98
C VAL A 445 15.92 -8.72 -8.24
N SER A 446 14.64 -8.38 -8.04
CA SER A 446 14.25 -7.30 -7.13
C SER A 446 14.07 -7.84 -5.70
N THR A 447 14.52 -7.09 -4.68
CA THR A 447 14.41 -7.55 -3.28
C THR A 447 14.40 -6.40 -2.28
N TRP A 448 13.55 -6.50 -1.25
CA TRP A 448 13.71 -5.73 -0.02
C TRP A 448 14.58 -6.49 1.00
N ASN A 449 14.81 -5.90 2.17
CA ASN A 449 15.60 -6.54 3.24
C ASN A 449 14.71 -7.48 4.08
N PHE A 450 15.15 -8.73 4.27
CA PHE A 450 14.47 -9.75 5.07
C PHE A 450 15.47 -10.73 5.69
N THR A 451 15.04 -11.48 6.71
CA THR A 451 15.86 -12.52 7.36
C THR A 451 16.25 -13.60 6.34
N GLY A 452 17.52 -13.63 5.96
CA GLY A 452 18.06 -14.55 4.96
C GLY A 452 18.37 -13.94 3.59
N ALA A 453 18.13 -12.64 3.36
CA ALA A 453 18.30 -11.99 2.06
C ALA A 453 19.67 -12.24 1.39
N GLN A 454 20.76 -12.22 2.16
CA GLN A 454 22.11 -12.54 1.65
C GLN A 454 22.21 -13.99 1.14
N GLN A 455 21.68 -14.96 1.89
CA GLN A 455 21.74 -16.37 1.51
C GLN A 455 20.82 -16.64 0.31
N ALA A 456 19.58 -16.12 0.32
CA ALA A 456 18.66 -16.22 -0.82
C ALA A 456 19.25 -15.59 -2.10
N LEU A 457 19.93 -14.44 -2.00
CA LEU A 457 20.65 -13.86 -3.14
C LEU A 457 21.74 -14.81 -3.67
N ALA A 458 22.53 -15.41 -2.77
CA ALA A 458 23.60 -16.34 -3.15
C ALA A 458 23.08 -17.63 -3.79
N GLU A 459 21.96 -18.16 -3.29
CA GLU A 459 21.34 -19.41 -3.75
C GLU A 459 20.57 -19.22 -5.06
N SER A 460 19.87 -18.09 -5.23
CA SER A 460 19.10 -17.77 -6.45
C SER A 460 19.91 -17.79 -7.76
N GLY A 461 21.23 -17.65 -7.68
CA GLY A 461 22.11 -17.48 -8.83
C GLY A 461 21.92 -16.15 -9.57
N ALA A 462 21.29 -15.14 -8.95
CA ALA A 462 21.29 -13.78 -9.48
C ALA A 462 22.72 -13.20 -9.50
N SER A 463 23.13 -12.58 -10.61
CA SER A 463 24.41 -11.86 -10.73
C SER A 463 24.31 -10.39 -10.31
N TRP A 464 23.08 -9.87 -10.15
CA TRP A 464 22.81 -8.51 -9.70
C TRP A 464 21.44 -8.39 -9.01
N TYR A 465 21.25 -7.35 -8.20
CA TYR A 465 19.97 -7.01 -7.59
C TYR A 465 19.77 -5.50 -7.44
N TYR A 466 18.52 -5.08 -7.28
CA TYR A 466 18.14 -3.75 -6.81
C TYR A 466 17.02 -3.85 -5.77
N ASN A 467 16.74 -2.74 -5.08
CA ASN A 467 15.84 -2.70 -3.91
C ASN A 467 14.98 -1.42 -3.85
N TRP A 468 14.72 -0.80 -5.00
CA TRP A 468 14.04 0.50 -5.16
C TRP A 468 14.68 1.70 -4.44
N GLY A 469 15.80 1.52 -3.74
CA GLY A 469 16.53 2.58 -3.05
C GLY A 469 17.80 3.02 -3.76
N SER A 470 18.46 4.03 -3.18
CA SER A 470 19.78 4.52 -3.57
C SER A 470 20.94 3.85 -2.81
N ALA A 471 20.66 2.79 -2.06
CA ALA A 471 21.56 2.15 -1.11
C ALA A 471 21.11 0.69 -0.82
N PRO A 472 22.02 -0.26 -0.48
CA PRO A 472 21.67 -1.65 -0.15
C PRO A 472 20.68 -1.86 1.02
N ASN A 473 20.42 -0.81 1.83
CA ASN A 473 19.40 -0.81 2.90
C ASN A 473 19.51 -1.99 3.89
N GLY A 474 20.75 -2.36 4.25
CA GLY A 474 21.06 -3.44 5.20
C GLY A 474 21.11 -4.84 4.58
N ILE A 475 20.96 -4.98 3.27
CA ILE A 475 21.27 -6.21 2.54
C ILE A 475 22.79 -6.26 2.32
N THR A 476 23.46 -7.30 2.79
CA THR A 476 24.87 -7.55 2.46
C THR A 476 24.93 -8.36 1.17
N ALA A 477 25.50 -7.78 0.11
CA ALA A 477 25.64 -8.46 -1.17
C ALA A 477 26.57 -9.70 -1.06
N PRO A 478 26.20 -10.86 -1.61
CA PRO A 478 27.12 -11.99 -1.76
C PRO A 478 28.24 -11.73 -2.77
N SER A 479 29.32 -12.50 -2.67
CA SER A 479 30.41 -12.45 -3.67
C SER A 479 29.87 -12.80 -5.06
N GLY A 480 30.20 -11.98 -6.06
CA GLY A 480 29.71 -12.13 -7.44
C GLY A 480 28.34 -11.50 -7.73
N VAL A 481 27.63 -10.98 -6.71
CA VAL A 481 26.31 -10.36 -6.87
C VAL A 481 26.44 -8.84 -6.72
N SER A 482 26.16 -8.09 -7.79
CA SER A 482 26.29 -6.63 -7.79
C SER A 482 25.00 -5.93 -7.39
N TYR A 483 25.08 -4.95 -6.48
CA TYR A 483 23.97 -4.02 -6.26
C TYR A 483 23.85 -3.02 -7.43
N VAL A 484 22.63 -2.57 -7.72
CA VAL A 484 22.33 -1.48 -8.65
C VAL A 484 21.41 -0.47 -7.94
N PRO A 485 21.86 0.77 -7.68
CA PRO A 485 21.02 1.81 -7.10
C PRO A 485 19.94 2.31 -8.08
N MET A 486 18.85 2.82 -7.50
CA MET A 486 17.72 3.44 -8.19
C MET A 486 17.42 4.83 -7.59
N ILE A 487 17.08 5.80 -8.44
CA ILE A 487 16.53 7.09 -8.02
C ILE A 487 15.01 7.03 -8.18
N TRP A 488 14.31 6.46 -7.19
CA TRP A 488 12.92 6.05 -7.30
C TRP A 488 11.96 7.14 -7.80
N GLY A 489 12.08 8.38 -7.32
CA GLY A 489 11.22 9.49 -7.74
C GLY A 489 11.82 10.86 -7.43
N ALA A 490 11.06 11.92 -7.69
CA ALA A 490 11.54 13.31 -7.55
C ALA A 490 12.13 13.63 -6.16
N ALA A 491 11.55 13.09 -5.08
CA ALA A 491 12.03 13.28 -3.71
C ALA A 491 13.42 12.65 -3.45
N SER A 492 13.84 11.68 -4.27
CA SER A 492 15.17 11.06 -4.19
C SER A 492 16.28 11.90 -4.84
N VAL A 493 15.94 12.97 -5.59
CA VAL A 493 16.91 13.77 -6.37
C VAL A 493 17.61 14.84 -5.51
N THR A 494 18.26 14.40 -4.44
CA THR A 494 19.07 15.24 -3.55
C THR A 494 20.56 15.12 -3.88
N ASP A 495 21.34 16.14 -3.60
CA ASP A 495 22.78 16.15 -3.92
C ASP A 495 23.55 15.12 -3.07
N ALA A 496 23.05 14.82 -1.86
CA ALA A 496 23.55 13.71 -1.03
C ALA A 496 23.28 12.34 -1.68
N THR A 497 22.09 12.15 -2.26
CA THR A 497 21.76 10.93 -3.02
C THR A 497 22.64 10.82 -4.28
N MET A 498 22.84 11.92 -5.02
CA MET A 498 23.69 11.96 -6.22
C MET A 498 25.19 11.80 -5.92
N ALA A 499 25.61 11.98 -4.66
CA ALA A 499 26.92 11.57 -4.18
C ALA A 499 26.92 10.06 -3.89
N GLN A 500 26.03 9.59 -2.99
CA GLN A 500 25.97 8.20 -2.54
C GLN A 500 25.97 7.19 -3.69
N VAL A 501 25.11 7.35 -4.71
CA VAL A 501 24.98 6.33 -5.75
C VAL A 501 26.24 6.10 -6.58
N ARG A 502 27.19 7.05 -6.58
CA ARG A 502 28.51 6.90 -7.24
C ARG A 502 29.42 5.90 -6.52
N ASP A 503 29.27 5.79 -5.20
CA ASP A 503 30.04 4.87 -4.36
C ASP A 503 29.44 3.44 -4.41
N GLU A 504 28.14 3.34 -4.68
CA GLU A 504 27.40 2.06 -4.75
C GLU A 504 27.65 1.27 -6.06
N GLY A 505 28.08 1.92 -7.15
CA GLY A 505 28.35 1.22 -8.41
C GLY A 505 28.55 2.09 -9.65
N LYS A 506 28.43 1.45 -10.83
CA LYS A 506 28.61 2.10 -12.15
C LYS A 506 27.32 2.33 -12.94
N ILE A 507 26.20 1.80 -12.46
CA ILE A 507 24.92 1.76 -13.19
C ILE A 507 23.83 2.30 -12.28
N LEU A 508 22.95 3.14 -12.83
CA LEU A 508 21.88 3.84 -12.10
C LEU A 508 20.54 3.61 -12.82
N LEU A 509 19.52 3.19 -12.08
CA LEU A 509 18.14 3.12 -12.56
C LEU A 509 17.42 4.46 -12.33
N GLY A 510 16.63 4.88 -13.32
CA GLY A 510 15.81 6.08 -13.25
C GLY A 510 14.56 5.93 -12.36
N PHE A 511 13.59 6.84 -12.55
CA PHE A 511 12.36 6.88 -11.75
C PHE A 511 11.47 5.64 -11.97
N ASN A 512 10.78 5.20 -10.92
CA ASN A 512 10.00 3.98 -10.86
C ASN A 512 8.51 4.25 -11.11
N GLU A 513 7.98 3.74 -12.22
CA GLU A 513 6.58 3.86 -12.66
C GLU A 513 6.05 5.31 -12.56
N PRO A 514 6.74 6.31 -13.15
CA PRO A 514 6.33 7.70 -13.08
C PRO A 514 4.97 7.97 -13.77
N ASP A 515 4.54 7.05 -14.64
CA ASP A 515 3.22 7.01 -15.25
C ASP A 515 2.09 6.60 -14.29
N MET A 516 2.41 6.06 -13.11
CA MET A 516 1.42 5.63 -12.11
C MET A 516 1.34 6.59 -10.91
N ALA A 517 0.11 6.99 -10.58
CA ALA A 517 -0.19 7.93 -9.48
C ALA A 517 0.12 7.40 -8.07
N GLY A 518 0.23 6.07 -7.90
CA GLY A 518 0.63 5.42 -6.64
C GLY A 518 2.13 5.15 -6.50
N GLN A 519 2.93 5.53 -7.51
CA GLN A 519 4.36 5.27 -7.60
C GLN A 519 5.11 6.62 -7.65
N ALA A 520 6.15 6.78 -8.49
CA ALA A 520 6.89 8.04 -8.55
C ALA A 520 6.01 9.24 -8.95
N ASN A 521 4.94 9.02 -9.73
CA ASN A 521 3.91 10.01 -10.09
C ASN A 521 4.50 11.34 -10.61
N MET A 522 5.15 11.28 -11.77
CA MET A 522 5.86 12.41 -12.38
C MET A 522 5.43 12.58 -13.83
N THR A 523 5.20 13.81 -14.29
CA THR A 523 5.08 14.06 -15.73
C THR A 523 6.43 13.86 -16.44
N PRO A 524 6.45 13.55 -17.76
CA PRO A 524 7.70 13.49 -18.52
C PRO A 524 8.54 14.77 -18.41
N ALA A 525 7.88 15.94 -18.37
CA ALA A 525 8.54 17.24 -18.18
C ALA A 525 9.24 17.36 -16.80
N GLN A 526 8.64 16.86 -15.72
CA GLN A 526 9.29 16.83 -14.39
C GLN A 526 10.49 15.87 -14.35
N ALA A 527 10.38 14.72 -15.04
CA ALA A 527 11.49 13.78 -15.15
C ALA A 527 12.66 14.37 -15.95
N LEU A 528 12.39 15.06 -17.07
CA LEU A 528 13.38 15.77 -17.88
C LEU A 528 14.05 16.90 -17.11
N ALA A 529 13.28 17.72 -16.39
CA ALA A 529 13.82 18.82 -15.58
C ALA A 529 14.78 18.36 -14.46
N LEU A 530 14.63 17.12 -13.98
CA LEU A 530 15.51 16.51 -12.97
C LEU A 530 16.65 15.68 -13.58
N TRP A 531 16.54 15.30 -14.86
CA TRP A 531 17.49 14.40 -15.53
C TRP A 531 18.96 14.85 -15.50
N PRO A 532 19.30 16.16 -15.66
CA PRO A 532 20.68 16.62 -15.58
C PRO A 532 21.39 16.23 -14.28
N LYS A 533 20.68 16.15 -13.14
CA LYS A 533 21.26 15.71 -11.86
C LYS A 533 21.68 14.23 -11.89
N LEU A 534 20.83 13.36 -12.45
CA LEU A 534 21.11 11.93 -12.61
C LEU A 534 22.24 11.73 -13.63
N GLN A 535 22.19 12.42 -14.77
CA GLN A 535 23.21 12.34 -15.81
C GLN A 535 24.59 12.82 -15.32
N ALA A 536 24.64 13.82 -14.44
CA ALA A 536 25.86 14.34 -13.82
C ALA A 536 26.53 13.37 -12.83
N THR A 537 25.94 12.21 -12.54
CA THR A 537 26.63 11.11 -11.82
C THR A 537 27.78 10.51 -12.64
N GLY A 538 27.69 10.55 -13.97
CA GLY A 538 28.62 9.87 -14.89
C GLY A 538 28.39 8.36 -15.01
N MET A 539 27.42 7.81 -14.27
CA MET A 539 27.06 6.37 -14.31
C MET A 539 26.36 6.01 -15.62
N THR A 540 26.34 4.72 -15.98
CA THR A 540 25.44 4.21 -17.04
C THR A 540 24.00 4.35 -16.54
N LEU A 541 23.17 5.12 -17.24
CA LEU A 541 21.89 5.61 -16.76
C LEU A 541 20.74 5.01 -17.59
N GLY A 542 19.94 4.17 -16.94
CA GLY A 542 18.72 3.63 -17.52
C GLY A 542 17.59 4.65 -17.50
N SER A 543 16.67 4.57 -18.46
CA SER A 543 15.45 5.38 -18.46
C SER A 543 14.65 5.24 -17.15
N PRO A 544 13.69 6.14 -16.90
CA PRO A 544 12.58 5.82 -16.00
C PRO A 544 11.89 4.53 -16.49
N ALA A 545 11.55 3.65 -15.56
CA ALA A 545 10.86 2.40 -15.84
C ALA A 545 9.35 2.64 -15.77
N VAL A 546 8.67 2.68 -16.92
CA VAL A 546 7.21 2.84 -16.95
C VAL A 546 6.50 1.52 -16.67
N ALA A 547 5.35 1.58 -16.00
CA ALA A 547 4.55 0.41 -15.66
C ALA A 547 3.92 -0.24 -16.90
N THR A 548 3.48 0.59 -17.85
CA THR A 548 2.79 0.14 -19.07
C THR A 548 3.16 0.97 -20.29
N GLY A 549 2.86 0.44 -21.48
CA GLY A 549 2.82 1.25 -22.70
C GLY A 549 4.15 1.86 -23.15
N ALA A 550 5.29 1.26 -22.78
CA ALA A 550 6.62 1.77 -23.11
C ALA A 550 6.86 2.01 -24.62
N ALA A 551 6.26 1.21 -25.50
CA ALA A 551 6.33 1.36 -26.95
C ALA A 551 5.24 2.27 -27.56
N THR A 552 4.29 2.77 -26.75
CA THR A 552 3.13 3.54 -27.23
C THR A 552 3.56 4.93 -27.70
N ALA A 553 3.30 5.25 -28.97
CA ALA A 553 3.53 6.58 -29.52
C ALA A 553 2.69 7.65 -28.79
N GLY A 554 3.33 8.74 -28.35
CA GLY A 554 2.73 9.74 -27.48
C GLY A 554 2.54 9.31 -26.02
N GLY A 555 2.92 8.08 -25.65
CA GLY A 555 2.92 7.59 -24.27
C GLY A 555 4.00 8.24 -23.40
N TRP A 556 4.00 7.92 -22.09
CA TRP A 556 4.87 8.56 -21.11
C TRP A 556 6.36 8.46 -21.49
N LEU A 557 6.83 7.23 -21.76
CA LEU A 557 8.23 6.99 -22.14
C LEU A 557 8.58 7.64 -23.48
N ASP A 558 7.65 7.66 -24.44
CA ASP A 558 7.88 8.26 -25.75
C ASP A 558 8.04 9.78 -25.66
N GLN A 559 7.23 10.45 -24.84
CA GLN A 559 7.39 11.87 -24.53
C GLN A 559 8.73 12.16 -23.82
N PHE A 560 9.10 11.33 -22.84
CA PHE A 560 10.37 11.45 -22.12
C PHE A 560 11.56 11.25 -23.06
N MET A 561 11.60 10.16 -23.84
CA MET A 561 12.70 9.87 -24.77
C MET A 561 12.80 10.90 -25.91
N THR A 562 11.66 11.43 -26.37
CA THR A 562 11.63 12.54 -27.35
C THR A 562 12.23 13.81 -26.77
N GLY A 563 11.81 14.23 -25.57
CA GLY A 563 12.35 15.41 -24.90
C GLY A 563 13.83 15.25 -24.53
N ALA A 564 14.25 14.08 -24.04
CA ALA A 564 15.65 13.79 -23.73
C ALA A 564 16.54 13.91 -24.98
N LYS A 565 16.05 13.45 -26.13
CA LYS A 565 16.74 13.59 -27.42
C LYS A 565 16.77 15.05 -27.92
N GLN A 566 15.75 15.86 -27.61
CA GLN A 566 15.71 17.29 -27.95
C GLN A 566 16.66 18.12 -27.07
N ASP A 567 16.72 17.83 -25.77
CA ASP A 567 17.59 18.50 -24.79
C ASP A 567 19.06 18.03 -24.85
N GLY A 568 19.38 17.01 -25.66
CA GLY A 568 20.73 16.44 -25.76
C GLY A 568 21.14 15.56 -24.58
N TYR A 569 20.17 15.04 -23.82
CA TYR A 569 20.40 14.17 -22.68
C TYR A 569 20.78 12.73 -23.08
N ARG A 570 21.50 12.07 -22.18
CA ARG A 570 21.94 10.68 -22.29
C ARG A 570 20.95 9.75 -21.59
N VAL A 571 20.57 8.69 -22.28
CA VAL A 571 19.87 7.51 -21.76
C VAL A 571 20.57 6.31 -22.40
N ASP A 572 21.23 5.47 -21.61
CA ASP A 572 22.10 4.41 -22.14
C ASP A 572 21.34 3.09 -22.41
N PHE A 573 20.23 2.87 -21.70
CA PHE A 573 19.34 1.73 -21.86
C PHE A 573 17.90 2.09 -21.44
N ILE A 574 16.93 1.35 -21.93
CA ILE A 574 15.53 1.46 -21.53
C ILE A 574 15.25 0.47 -20.39
N ALA A 575 14.73 0.97 -19.27
CA ALA A 575 14.16 0.12 -18.22
C ALA A 575 12.64 0.01 -18.41
N VAL A 576 12.07 -1.18 -18.20
CA VAL A 576 10.62 -1.44 -18.27
C VAL A 576 10.16 -2.51 -17.29
N HIS A 577 8.90 -2.42 -16.89
CA HIS A 577 8.18 -3.48 -16.18
C HIS A 577 7.19 -4.19 -17.12
N TRP A 578 6.82 -5.43 -16.80
CA TRP A 578 5.74 -6.16 -17.47
C TRP A 578 5.09 -7.18 -16.53
N TYR A 579 3.77 -7.16 -16.40
CA TYR A 579 3.00 -8.10 -15.58
C TYR A 579 1.94 -8.79 -16.42
N GLY A 580 2.07 -10.11 -16.59
CA GLY A 580 1.24 -10.90 -17.51
C GLY A 580 -0.13 -11.26 -16.95
N GLY A 581 -1.19 -10.88 -17.67
CA GLY A 581 -2.58 -11.21 -17.31
C GLY A 581 -3.06 -12.59 -17.80
N ASP A 582 -2.46 -13.14 -18.86
CA ASP A 582 -2.75 -14.50 -19.33
C ASP A 582 -1.85 -15.51 -18.61
N PHE A 583 -2.45 -16.45 -17.86
CA PHE A 583 -1.70 -17.44 -17.07
C PHE A 583 -1.32 -18.70 -17.86
N ARG A 584 -1.33 -18.63 -19.20
CA ARG A 584 -0.84 -19.67 -20.11
C ARG A 584 0.57 -19.32 -20.59
N THR A 585 1.54 -20.16 -20.26
CA THR A 585 2.97 -19.95 -20.52
C THR A 585 3.31 -19.50 -21.96
N GLY A 586 2.75 -20.16 -22.98
CA GLY A 586 3.01 -19.82 -24.38
C GLY A 586 2.57 -18.40 -24.76
N PRO A 587 1.26 -18.08 -24.66
CA PRO A 587 0.74 -16.72 -24.85
C PRO A 587 1.48 -15.65 -24.03
N ALA A 588 1.75 -15.89 -22.75
CA ALA A 588 2.43 -14.94 -21.88
C ALA A 588 3.87 -14.62 -22.32
N VAL A 589 4.64 -15.64 -22.71
CA VAL A 589 6.00 -15.44 -23.23
C VAL A 589 5.97 -14.73 -24.58
N GLN A 590 4.99 -15.04 -25.45
CA GLN A 590 4.81 -14.34 -26.71
C GLN A 590 4.42 -12.87 -26.53
N GLU A 591 3.56 -12.56 -25.56
CA GLU A 591 3.17 -11.19 -25.20
C GLU A 591 4.37 -10.38 -24.68
N LEU A 592 5.11 -10.92 -23.70
CA LEU A 592 6.34 -10.31 -23.18
C LEU A 592 7.39 -10.09 -24.30
N GLN A 593 7.63 -11.09 -25.15
CA GLN A 593 8.56 -10.98 -26.27
C GLN A 593 8.12 -9.88 -27.26
N SER A 594 6.83 -9.80 -27.57
CA SER A 594 6.28 -8.80 -28.49
C SER A 594 6.39 -7.38 -27.92
N TYR A 595 6.17 -7.22 -26.61
CA TYR A 595 6.34 -5.95 -25.90
C TYR A 595 7.80 -5.47 -25.96
N LEU A 596 8.75 -6.34 -25.61
CA LEU A 596 10.19 -6.03 -25.63
C LEU A 596 10.69 -5.74 -27.06
N GLN A 597 10.22 -6.48 -28.06
CA GLN A 597 10.54 -6.20 -29.47
C GLN A 597 10.02 -4.81 -29.89
N ALA A 598 8.77 -4.46 -29.58
CA ALA A 598 8.19 -3.16 -29.93
C ALA A 598 8.91 -1.97 -29.25
N ILE A 599 9.44 -2.16 -28.03
CA ILE A 599 10.29 -1.18 -27.36
C ILE A 599 11.63 -1.03 -28.11
N TYR A 600 12.27 -2.14 -28.47
CA TYR A 600 13.55 -2.12 -29.18
C TYR A 600 13.43 -1.52 -30.59
N ASP A 601 12.37 -1.86 -31.32
CA ASP A 601 12.08 -1.33 -32.65
C ASP A 601 11.76 0.18 -32.63
N ARG A 602 11.33 0.72 -31.47
CA ARG A 602 11.04 2.15 -31.30
C ARG A 602 12.27 2.98 -30.93
N TYR A 603 13.09 2.50 -29.99
CA TYR A 603 14.18 3.31 -29.40
C TYR A 603 15.58 2.87 -29.82
N HIS A 604 15.76 1.64 -30.32
CA HIS A 604 17.04 1.03 -30.70
C HIS A 604 18.14 1.10 -29.62
N LEU A 605 17.72 1.18 -28.35
CA LEU A 605 18.58 1.11 -27.17
C LEU A 605 18.47 -0.27 -26.51
N PRO A 606 19.50 -0.73 -25.78
CA PRO A 606 19.40 -1.95 -24.98
C PRO A 606 18.27 -1.89 -23.96
N ILE A 607 17.68 -3.04 -23.63
CA ILE A 607 16.56 -3.14 -22.70
C ILE A 607 16.99 -3.86 -21.41
N TRP A 608 16.51 -3.34 -20.28
CA TRP A 608 16.53 -3.98 -18.97
C TRP A 608 15.08 -4.20 -18.52
N LEU A 609 14.67 -5.45 -18.36
CA LEU A 609 13.36 -5.81 -17.81
C LEU A 609 13.48 -5.82 -16.28
N THR A 610 13.25 -4.67 -15.63
CA THR A 610 13.55 -4.50 -14.20
C THR A 610 12.53 -5.18 -13.28
N GLU A 611 11.30 -5.39 -13.74
CA GLU A 611 10.31 -6.21 -13.05
C GLU A 611 9.52 -7.05 -14.05
N PHE A 612 9.38 -8.35 -13.76
CA PHE A 612 8.38 -9.19 -14.43
C PHE A 612 7.90 -10.35 -13.56
N ALA A 613 6.62 -10.70 -13.76
CA ALA A 613 5.94 -11.90 -13.28
C ALA A 613 4.63 -12.10 -14.06
N LEU A 614 3.88 -13.18 -13.80
CA LEU A 614 2.44 -13.20 -14.08
C LEU A 614 1.67 -12.65 -12.88
N THR A 615 0.85 -11.63 -13.11
CA THR A 615 -0.10 -11.07 -12.16
C THR A 615 -1.16 -10.34 -12.98
N SER A 616 -2.44 -10.69 -12.82
CA SER A 616 -3.53 -9.98 -13.49
C SER A 616 -4.21 -9.01 -12.53
N TYR A 617 -4.20 -7.72 -12.89
CA TYR A 617 -4.91 -6.65 -12.18
C TYR A 617 -6.34 -6.43 -12.73
N SER A 618 -6.82 -7.32 -13.60
CA SER A 618 -8.18 -7.25 -14.17
C SER A 618 -9.26 -7.38 -13.10
N GLY A 619 -10.13 -6.37 -12.98
CA GLY A 619 -11.25 -6.39 -12.03
C GLY A 619 -11.03 -5.60 -10.73
N GLY A 620 -9.88 -4.93 -10.57
CA GLY A 620 -9.62 -4.06 -9.41
C GLY A 620 -9.07 -4.78 -8.17
N THR A 621 -8.63 -6.03 -8.32
CA THR A 621 -7.86 -6.78 -7.31
C THR A 621 -6.79 -7.59 -8.02
N ALA A 622 -5.59 -7.67 -7.45
CA ALA A 622 -4.53 -8.49 -8.02
C ALA A 622 -4.85 -9.98 -7.90
N SER A 623 -4.66 -10.72 -8.99
CA SER A 623 -4.84 -12.17 -9.06
C SER A 623 -3.59 -12.84 -9.61
N PHE A 624 -3.34 -14.07 -9.17
CA PHE A 624 -2.08 -14.78 -9.38
C PHE A 624 -2.32 -16.20 -9.89
N PRO A 625 -1.43 -16.77 -10.71
CA PRO A 625 -1.52 -18.16 -11.13
C PRO A 625 -1.07 -19.12 -10.02
N THR A 626 -1.20 -20.43 -10.25
CA THR A 626 -0.53 -21.43 -9.39
C THR A 626 1.00 -21.32 -9.47
N GLU A 627 1.72 -21.73 -8.41
CA GLU A 627 3.19 -21.81 -8.43
C GLU A 627 3.72 -22.63 -9.61
N ALA A 628 3.04 -23.70 -10.01
CA ALA A 628 3.44 -24.53 -11.14
C ALA A 628 3.36 -23.78 -12.48
N GLN A 629 2.31 -22.98 -12.70
CA GLN A 629 2.20 -22.09 -13.86
C GLN A 629 3.25 -20.97 -13.82
N GLN A 630 3.50 -20.39 -12.63
CA GLN A 630 4.47 -19.31 -12.45
C GLN A 630 5.90 -19.80 -12.72
N ALA A 631 6.27 -20.97 -12.21
CA ALA A 631 7.55 -21.63 -12.48
C ALA A 631 7.71 -22.03 -13.97
N ALA A 632 6.65 -22.52 -14.61
CA ALA A 632 6.65 -22.84 -16.03
C ALA A 632 6.80 -21.58 -16.92
N PHE A 633 6.10 -20.49 -16.57
CA PHE A 633 6.30 -19.19 -17.20
C PHE A 633 7.73 -18.68 -17.02
N LEU A 634 8.24 -18.64 -15.79
CA LEU A 634 9.60 -18.16 -15.49
C LEU A 634 10.63 -18.89 -16.34
N THR A 635 10.61 -20.23 -16.34
CA THR A 635 11.55 -21.07 -17.10
C THR A 635 11.53 -20.78 -18.60
N ALA A 636 10.34 -20.60 -19.18
CA ALA A 636 10.18 -20.29 -20.60
C ALA A 636 10.54 -18.83 -20.93
N ALA A 637 10.22 -17.89 -20.05
CA ALA A 637 10.52 -16.47 -20.19
C ALA A 637 12.01 -16.20 -20.12
N THR A 638 12.76 -16.74 -19.14
CA THR A 638 14.22 -16.58 -19.07
C THR A 638 14.90 -17.16 -20.32
N THR A 639 14.51 -18.38 -20.73
CA THR A 639 15.00 -19.01 -21.97
C THR A 639 14.78 -18.14 -23.21
N MET A 640 13.65 -17.42 -23.29
CA MET A 640 13.38 -16.45 -24.35
C MET A 640 14.24 -15.19 -24.22
N LEU A 641 14.35 -14.61 -23.02
CA LEU A 641 15.10 -13.38 -22.73
C LEU A 641 16.61 -13.53 -22.98
N ASP A 642 17.20 -14.70 -22.71
CA ASP A 642 18.61 -14.99 -23.05
C ASP A 642 18.83 -15.11 -24.58
N GLY A 643 17.80 -15.49 -25.33
CA GLY A 643 17.78 -15.51 -26.80
C GLY A 643 17.67 -14.13 -27.46
N LEU A 644 17.21 -13.10 -26.74
CA LEU A 644 17.09 -11.74 -27.27
C LEU A 644 18.43 -10.98 -27.14
N PRO A 645 19.09 -10.56 -28.24
CA PRO A 645 20.39 -9.89 -28.15
C PRO A 645 20.33 -8.46 -27.59
N TYR A 646 19.15 -7.82 -27.64
CA TYR A 646 18.92 -6.47 -27.13
C TYR A 646 18.52 -6.41 -25.66
N VAL A 647 18.13 -7.54 -25.04
CA VAL A 647 17.89 -7.62 -23.59
C VAL A 647 19.22 -7.82 -22.89
N GLN A 648 19.71 -6.79 -22.21
CA GLN A 648 20.97 -6.86 -21.46
C GLN A 648 20.80 -7.50 -20.09
N ARG A 649 19.69 -7.24 -19.40
CA ARG A 649 19.40 -7.76 -18.07
C ARG A 649 17.90 -7.95 -17.84
N TYR A 650 17.57 -8.82 -16.90
CA TYR A 650 16.21 -9.02 -16.40
C TYR A 650 16.22 -9.25 -14.90
N ALA A 651 15.21 -8.77 -14.19
CA ALA A 651 15.01 -8.99 -12.76
C ALA A 651 13.59 -9.46 -12.47
N TRP A 652 13.48 -10.62 -11.84
CA TRP A 652 12.19 -11.20 -11.44
C TRP A 652 11.62 -10.47 -10.22
N PHE A 653 10.30 -10.27 -10.19
CA PHE A 653 9.58 -9.69 -9.06
C PHE A 653 8.91 -10.79 -8.22
N ALA A 654 9.39 -11.16 -7.03
CA ALA A 654 10.56 -10.65 -6.30
C ALA A 654 11.24 -11.80 -5.54
N LEU A 655 12.42 -11.56 -4.96
CA LEU A 655 13.19 -12.61 -4.26
C LEU A 655 12.42 -13.22 -3.06
N PRO A 656 12.01 -12.47 -2.02
CA PRO A 656 11.21 -13.02 -0.91
C PRO A 656 9.72 -13.21 -1.24
N THR A 657 9.08 -14.19 -0.61
CA THR A 657 7.61 -14.29 -0.53
C THR A 657 7.01 -13.25 0.42
N SER A 658 5.77 -12.85 0.16
CA SER A 658 4.99 -11.94 0.99
C SER A 658 3.49 -12.16 0.78
N SER A 659 2.66 -11.63 1.69
CA SER A 659 1.20 -11.64 1.52
C SER A 659 0.69 -10.78 0.36
N GLY A 660 1.53 -9.90 -0.22
CA GLY A 660 1.18 -9.07 -1.38
C GLY A 660 1.70 -9.60 -2.72
N SER A 661 2.67 -10.52 -2.72
CA SER A 661 3.30 -11.06 -3.94
C SER A 661 2.62 -12.33 -4.46
N GLY A 662 1.56 -12.82 -3.81
CA GLY A 662 0.89 -14.07 -4.19
C GLY A 662 1.89 -15.22 -4.39
N THR A 663 1.88 -15.82 -5.58
CA THR A 663 2.78 -16.91 -5.98
C THR A 663 4.08 -16.44 -6.66
N THR A 664 4.40 -15.14 -6.71
CA THR A 664 5.60 -14.65 -7.44
C THR A 664 6.90 -14.76 -6.63
N GLY A 665 6.85 -14.91 -5.30
CA GLY A 665 8.04 -14.92 -4.46
C GLY A 665 8.94 -16.15 -4.67
N LEU A 666 10.26 -15.94 -4.73
CA LEU A 666 11.23 -17.02 -4.98
C LEU A 666 11.68 -17.76 -3.70
N PHE A 667 11.74 -17.10 -2.54
CA PHE A 667 12.24 -17.67 -1.28
C PHE A 667 11.35 -17.32 -0.08
N ASP A 668 11.06 -18.31 0.75
CA ASP A 668 10.34 -18.10 2.01
C ASP A 668 11.22 -17.50 3.14
N PRO A 669 10.61 -16.89 4.18
CA PRO A 669 11.32 -16.33 5.33
C PRO A 669 12.09 -17.40 6.13
N GLY A 670 13.40 -17.48 5.89
CA GLY A 670 14.25 -18.59 6.34
C GLY A 670 14.67 -19.40 5.12
N PRO A 671 15.74 -18.98 4.42
CA PRO A 671 15.92 -19.09 2.97
C PRO A 671 15.64 -20.51 2.47
N SER A 672 14.45 -20.66 1.89
CA SER A 672 13.93 -21.89 1.32
C SER A 672 13.24 -21.54 0.02
N ALA A 673 13.77 -22.01 -1.10
CA ALA A 673 13.21 -21.72 -2.42
C ALA A 673 11.78 -22.28 -2.55
N THR A 674 10.89 -21.50 -3.17
CA THR A 674 9.55 -21.94 -3.61
C THR A 674 9.67 -22.85 -4.85
N GLN A 675 8.56 -23.33 -5.43
CA GLN A 675 8.65 -23.98 -6.74
C GLN A 675 9.13 -23.00 -7.82
N VAL A 676 8.77 -21.73 -7.69
CA VAL A 676 9.22 -20.63 -8.57
C VAL A 676 10.69 -20.29 -8.31
N GLY A 677 11.11 -20.29 -7.05
CA GLY A 677 12.53 -20.19 -6.65
C GLY A 677 13.40 -21.23 -7.33
N ARG A 678 13.05 -22.51 -7.22
CA ARG A 678 13.80 -23.61 -7.86
C ARG A 678 13.84 -23.50 -9.39
N ALA A 679 12.79 -22.97 -10.01
CA ALA A 679 12.82 -22.66 -11.44
C ALA A 679 13.83 -21.54 -11.76
N PHE A 680 13.83 -20.45 -10.97
CA PHE A 680 14.78 -19.35 -11.13
C PHE A 680 16.23 -19.75 -10.85
N GLU A 681 16.49 -20.60 -9.86
CA GLU A 681 17.81 -21.21 -9.60
C GLU A 681 18.31 -21.98 -10.82
N SER A 682 17.41 -22.76 -11.46
CA SER A 682 17.73 -23.60 -12.63
C SER A 682 17.87 -22.83 -13.96
N ALA A 683 17.26 -21.65 -14.07
CA ALA A 683 17.48 -20.72 -15.18
C ALA A 683 18.95 -20.26 -15.22
N ARG A 684 19.54 -20.18 -16.41
CA ARG A 684 21.00 -20.06 -16.57
C ARG A 684 21.46 -18.61 -16.64
#